data_AF-A0A8C8ENG1-F1
#
_entry.id   AF-A0A8C8ENG1-F1
#
_cell.length_a   1.000
_cell.length_b   1.000
_cell.length_c   1.000
_cell.angle_alpha   90.00
_cell.angle_beta   90.00
_cell.angle_gamma   90.00
#
_symmetry.space_group_name_H-M   'P 1'
#
loop_
_entity.id
_entity.type
_entity.pdbx_description
1 polymer ?
#
loop_
_entity_poly.entity_id
_entity_poly.type
_entity_poly.pdbx_seq_one_letter_code
_entity_poly.pdbx_strand_id
1 'polypeptide(L)'
;MCVFRRLVTWLLLSVAVSGQFRRPSSKPSSRFTGIFSLDNGLQSVCLGNVLRLTLDKTLAVGSQLEIDAIDGTDIIPLSHTLAAQCGYSIESDPWGTTKVFASLLGCYVDNQADVVFTFGLRLRLYGDGLSEQVEHDVTETCSYSPWASREILCDRNYMEMYFFIHVEWLHFLSVATISFPPQAAVAPNGIWKMTFHTPDPKVMLLADAQRAGYGAMMTQTRLVIRSPYNMAETYSVEVAGVPMEVFSVSTYYKIGSLIVDSAAACPTGGVVFTEKVITWHVPRRITPLISSAVKILETHMGIYGQRLDKTKMAARHYKLSVTESHVVIEIPVGSPDGYYKSHAPDYAYHITYTVEPMLELLWRAENTQADTRYKVLFPITTPLMPRPPHVIDNTVHEQRVFDILLGIFLHDVELMNITFTTRVLTVAECNARGFDVQEHHFANGSKTFSIRVPFSDELVLKRNPDPLTTVYFLPLVFGLLVLPDQTPFPHPAELEASREDVVLPTITGRCDQENFYFSVKYGSQQDNFQTMMLHAGSWRELDIELANLYSLTGNGTHFSITVPFTAPAAAFELVNFKSIRARVDLLLLEMPNMWQLDDLSLACYFPLTTTECYANGTVTALAVKVESVSNLNPEYLTLRDQSCKPAFSNDRFAFFSFKLNSCGTTRTFFDNVMLYENEIALPYNTGKQSRKGPFTPEYRHTISCYYLLNYTKTMAFRASPRSTNPVADPGVGHLVVQIRLSQDSSYALFYQSEDYPVEKYLRQPLYFEVELMQSTDPKIEVVLENCWATLHKDRTSLPSWDLIIDSCENPDDLYLTVFHPVVAYTRIQVPAHIKRFSIKMFTFTKDDAVLKEQLFVHCDAVLCDTTKPDGICSGQCPNALSYANSLRPTGSKRDASQYKTQISSGPVLLSDSNLF
;
A
#
# COMPACT_ATOMS: atom_id res chain seq x y z
N MET A 1 -7.68 -39.37 22.63
CA MET A 1 -8.61 -40.44 23.07
C MET A 1 -9.28 -40.99 21.81
N CYS A 2 -9.19 -42.24 21.38
CA CYS A 2 -8.75 -43.47 22.02
C CYS A 2 -8.27 -44.48 20.95
N VAL A 3 -7.08 -45.06 21.23
CA VAL A 3 -6.72 -46.51 21.13
C VAL A 3 -6.63 -47.14 19.71
N PHE A 4 -5.45 -47.31 19.09
CA PHE A 4 -4.34 -48.27 19.31
C PHE A 4 -4.63 -49.78 19.12
N ARG A 5 -3.66 -50.45 18.48
CA ARG A 5 -3.31 -51.90 18.44
C ARG A 5 -3.89 -52.81 17.36
N ARG A 6 -3.05 -53.12 16.37
CA ARG A 6 -2.56 -54.46 15.94
C ARG A 6 -1.27 -54.23 15.13
N LEU A 7 -0.13 -54.92 15.25
CA LEU A 7 0.33 -56.04 16.06
C LEU A 7 1.86 -56.11 15.85
N VAL A 8 2.66 -55.84 16.89
CA VAL A 8 4.08 -56.24 16.98
C VAL A 8 4.16 -57.14 18.21
N THR A 9 4.60 -58.39 18.04
CA THR A 9 5.42 -59.20 18.97
C THR A 9 5.18 -60.70 18.70
N TRP A 10 6.22 -61.38 18.22
CA TRP A 10 6.62 -62.70 18.72
C TRP A 10 8.16 -62.74 18.70
N LEU A 11 8.74 -62.97 19.88
CA LEU A 11 10.15 -62.89 20.25
C LEU A 11 10.90 -64.24 20.08
N LEU A 12 12.18 -64.13 19.71
CA LEU A 12 13.42 -64.75 20.25
C LEU A 12 13.37 -66.02 21.14
N LEU A 13 14.23 -67.02 20.83
CA LEU A 13 15.26 -67.68 21.70
C LEU A 13 15.79 -68.99 21.08
N SER A 14 17.09 -69.11 20.71
CA SER A 14 18.21 -69.80 21.42
C SER A 14 18.97 -70.64 20.35
N VAL A 15 20.30 -70.87 20.27
CA VAL A 15 21.37 -71.26 21.21
C VAL A 15 22.75 -70.94 20.56
N ALA A 16 23.75 -70.58 21.37
CA ALA A 16 25.16 -70.42 20.99
C ALA A 16 26.02 -71.59 21.51
N VAL A 17 26.95 -72.15 20.72
CA VAL A 17 28.11 -72.96 21.17
C VAL A 17 29.29 -72.92 20.15
N SER A 18 30.40 -72.28 20.58
CA SER A 18 31.86 -72.46 20.36
C SER A 18 32.49 -73.22 19.15
N GLY A 19 33.50 -72.59 18.52
CA GLY A 19 34.94 -72.91 18.73
C GLY A 19 35.75 -73.78 17.73
N GLN A 20 36.79 -73.15 17.13
CA GLN A 20 38.15 -73.65 16.75
C GLN A 20 38.49 -74.31 15.37
N PHE A 21 39.33 -73.58 14.60
CA PHE A 21 40.61 -73.94 13.92
C PHE A 21 40.77 -75.21 13.04
N ARG A 22 41.00 -75.05 11.70
CA ARG A 22 42.29 -75.29 10.96
C ARG A 22 42.14 -75.21 9.40
N ARG A 23 43.24 -74.81 8.74
CA ARG A 23 43.48 -74.54 7.29
C ARG A 23 43.47 -75.78 6.36
N PRO A 24 43.42 -75.61 5.01
CA PRO A 24 44.66 -75.58 4.18
C PRO A 24 44.66 -74.50 3.04
N SER A 25 45.74 -73.70 2.86
CA SER A 25 46.73 -73.69 1.72
C SER A 25 46.24 -74.26 0.36
N SER A 26 46.48 -73.72 -0.85
CA SER A 26 47.34 -72.64 -1.38
C SER A 26 47.13 -72.44 -2.92
N LYS A 27 46.95 -71.17 -3.37
CA LYS A 27 47.42 -70.47 -4.62
C LYS A 27 47.17 -71.04 -6.06
N PRO A 28 47.27 -70.26 -7.18
CA PRO A 28 47.69 -68.83 -7.33
C PRO A 28 46.88 -67.91 -8.31
N SER A 29 47.16 -66.60 -8.15
CA SER A 29 47.30 -65.49 -9.13
C SER A 29 46.11 -64.88 -9.91
N SER A 30 45.81 -63.62 -9.57
CA SER A 30 45.74 -62.51 -10.55
C SER A 30 46.03 -61.17 -9.83
N ARG A 31 46.83 -60.30 -10.47
CA ARG A 31 47.26 -58.99 -9.97
C ARG A 31 46.05 -58.11 -9.59
N PHE A 32 46.00 -57.65 -8.34
CA PHE A 32 45.08 -56.63 -7.86
C PHE A 32 45.86 -55.34 -7.59
N THR A 33 45.45 -54.24 -8.23
CA THR A 33 45.71 -52.87 -7.78
C THR A 33 44.95 -52.67 -6.47
N GLY A 34 45.65 -52.74 -5.34
CA GLY A 34 45.04 -52.60 -4.02
C GLY A 34 44.58 -51.16 -3.79
N ILE A 35 43.27 -50.96 -3.71
CA ILE A 35 42.67 -49.87 -2.96
C ILE A 35 42.68 -50.34 -1.51
N PHE A 36 43.51 -49.74 -0.66
CA PHE A 36 43.42 -49.94 0.79
C PHE A 36 42.39 -48.94 1.34
N SER A 37 41.30 -49.47 1.88
CA SER A 37 40.35 -48.69 2.67
C SER A 37 40.85 -48.73 4.11
N LEU A 38 41.44 -47.65 4.62
CA LEU A 38 41.50 -47.44 6.06
C LEU A 38 40.09 -47.05 6.53
N ASP A 39 39.61 -47.67 7.60
CA ASP A 39 38.35 -47.33 8.25
C ASP A 39 38.29 -45.80 8.55
N ASN A 40 37.11 -45.18 8.36
CA ASN A 40 36.76 -43.76 8.63
C ASN A 40 36.95 -42.71 7.51
N GLY A 41 36.46 -42.90 6.27
CA GLY A 41 36.28 -41.78 5.32
C GLY A 41 37.56 -41.13 4.79
N LEU A 42 38.73 -41.73 5.06
CA LEU A 42 40.03 -41.35 4.53
C LEU A 42 40.45 -42.37 3.45
N GLN A 43 40.75 -41.90 2.25
CA GLN A 43 41.18 -42.74 1.13
C GLN A 43 42.55 -42.32 0.61
N SER A 44 43.45 -43.29 0.43
CA SER A 44 44.77 -43.12 -0.18
C SER A 44 44.85 -43.79 -1.55
N VAL A 45 45.46 -43.12 -2.53
CA VAL A 45 45.68 -43.68 -3.87
C VAL A 45 47.01 -43.21 -4.45
N CYS A 46 47.85 -44.15 -4.90
CA CYS A 46 49.06 -43.86 -5.64
C CYS A 46 48.74 -43.61 -7.13
N LEU A 47 49.04 -42.40 -7.63
CA LEU A 47 48.66 -41.89 -8.95
C LEU A 47 49.90 -41.65 -9.83
N GLY A 48 50.71 -42.68 -10.03
CA GLY A 48 52.00 -42.57 -10.71
C GLY A 48 53.04 -41.95 -9.78
N ASN A 49 53.61 -40.82 -10.16
CA ASN A 49 54.64 -40.08 -9.39
C ASN A 49 54.09 -39.22 -8.23
N VAL A 50 52.81 -39.35 -7.87
CA VAL A 50 52.15 -38.58 -6.80
C VAL A 50 51.23 -39.49 -5.98
N LEU A 51 51.26 -39.38 -4.66
CA LEU A 51 50.25 -39.93 -3.75
C LEU A 51 49.13 -38.91 -3.58
N ARG A 52 47.87 -39.37 -3.62
CA ARG A 52 46.70 -38.56 -3.25
C ARG A 52 46.00 -39.17 -2.04
N LEU A 53 45.84 -38.37 -0.99
CA LEU A 53 44.94 -38.65 0.11
C LEU A 53 43.65 -37.85 -0.08
N THR A 54 42.51 -38.41 0.29
CA THR A 54 41.19 -37.79 0.20
C THR A 54 40.48 -37.96 1.53
N LEU A 55 40.12 -36.85 2.16
CA LEU A 55 39.34 -36.78 3.37
C LEU A 55 37.91 -36.44 2.99
N ASP A 56 36.97 -37.31 3.36
CA ASP A 56 35.55 -37.07 3.15
C ASP A 56 34.99 -36.03 4.13
N LYS A 57 33.88 -35.40 3.73
CA LYS A 57 33.12 -34.39 4.46
C LYS A 57 32.82 -34.78 5.91
N THR A 58 32.64 -36.06 6.21
CA THR A 58 32.36 -36.55 7.57
C THR A 58 33.48 -36.27 8.57
N LEU A 59 34.71 -36.01 8.10
CA LEU A 59 35.88 -35.72 8.95
C LEU A 59 36.24 -34.22 9.01
N ALA A 60 35.78 -33.40 8.07
CA ALA A 60 36.34 -32.06 7.83
C ALA A 60 35.33 -30.89 7.91
N VAL A 61 34.05 -31.13 8.21
CA VAL A 61 33.05 -30.05 8.29
C VAL A 61 33.33 -29.13 9.48
N GLY A 62 33.66 -27.86 9.17
CA GLY A 62 33.85 -26.81 10.17
C GLY A 62 35.24 -26.79 10.80
N SER A 63 36.19 -27.59 10.31
CA SER A 63 37.52 -27.71 10.90
C SER A 63 38.66 -27.23 10.02
N GLN A 64 39.56 -26.42 10.57
CA GLN A 64 40.85 -26.09 9.94
C GLN A 64 41.72 -27.37 9.93
N LEU A 65 42.20 -27.77 8.76
CA LEU A 65 43.09 -28.92 8.58
C LEU A 65 44.54 -28.43 8.52
N GLU A 66 45.38 -28.93 9.43
CA GLU A 66 46.84 -28.83 9.35
C GLU A 66 47.44 -30.21 9.09
N ILE A 67 48.56 -30.26 8.38
CA ILE A 67 49.23 -31.50 7.99
C ILE A 67 50.68 -31.44 8.45
N ASP A 68 51.09 -32.51 9.14
CA ASP A 68 52.47 -32.70 9.56
C ASP A 68 53.06 -33.92 8.84
N ALA A 69 54.33 -33.86 8.45
CA ALA A 69 55.09 -35.00 7.95
C ALA A 69 55.71 -35.79 9.11
N ILE A 70 55.71 -37.11 9.02
CA ILE A 70 56.31 -38.02 10.00
C ILE A 70 57.63 -38.55 9.42
N ASP A 71 58.76 -38.15 10.01
CA ASP A 71 60.10 -38.62 9.65
C ASP A 71 60.71 -39.40 10.82
N GLY A 72 60.57 -40.72 10.79
CA GLY A 72 60.97 -41.58 11.91
C GLY A 72 60.17 -41.30 13.18
N THR A 73 60.78 -40.61 14.15
CA THR A 73 60.13 -40.17 15.40
C THR A 73 59.74 -38.70 15.41
N ASP A 74 60.20 -37.93 14.43
CA ASP A 74 59.99 -36.49 14.37
C ASP A 74 58.70 -36.17 13.62
N ILE A 75 57.94 -35.21 14.14
CA ILE A 75 56.69 -34.69 13.53
C ILE A 75 56.97 -33.26 13.09
N ILE A 76 56.89 -33.02 11.78
CA ILE A 76 57.32 -31.78 11.14
C ILE A 76 56.10 -31.08 10.55
N PRO A 77 55.70 -29.91 11.06
CA PRO A 77 54.54 -29.20 10.54
C PRO A 77 54.81 -28.64 9.14
N LEU A 78 53.94 -28.99 8.18
CA LEU A 78 54.07 -28.54 6.80
C LEU A 78 53.37 -27.19 6.63
N SER A 79 54.12 -26.10 6.86
CA SER A 79 53.66 -24.76 6.49
C SER A 79 53.43 -24.64 4.98
N HIS A 80 52.64 -23.66 4.52
CA HIS A 80 52.37 -23.46 3.09
C HIS A 80 53.64 -23.36 2.23
N THR A 81 54.70 -22.72 2.75
CA THR A 81 55.99 -22.57 2.06
C THR A 81 56.81 -23.86 2.09
N LEU A 82 56.88 -24.53 3.25
CA LEU A 82 57.60 -25.79 3.38
C LEU A 82 56.94 -26.90 2.57
N ALA A 83 55.60 -26.95 2.53
CA ALA A 83 54.83 -27.89 1.72
C ALA A 83 55.21 -27.78 0.23
N ALA A 84 55.19 -26.57 -0.33
CA ALA A 84 55.61 -26.34 -1.72
C ALA A 84 57.08 -26.69 -1.97
N GLN A 85 57.97 -26.32 -1.04
CA GLN A 85 59.40 -26.64 -1.10
C GLN A 85 59.66 -28.17 -1.03
N CYS A 86 58.79 -28.90 -0.35
CA CYS A 86 58.94 -30.32 -0.09
C CYS A 86 58.05 -31.24 -0.94
N GLY A 87 57.26 -30.69 -1.85
CA GLY A 87 56.47 -31.49 -2.79
C GLY A 87 55.11 -31.93 -2.23
N TYR A 88 54.48 -31.09 -1.41
CA TYR A 88 53.15 -31.30 -0.84
C TYR A 88 52.19 -30.18 -1.28
N SER A 89 50.95 -30.54 -1.60
CA SER A 89 49.89 -29.59 -1.93
C SER A 89 48.55 -30.03 -1.33
N ILE A 90 47.69 -29.07 -1.02
CA ILE A 90 46.40 -29.28 -0.38
C ILE A 90 45.34 -28.52 -1.18
N GLU A 91 44.21 -29.17 -1.42
CA GLU A 91 43.03 -28.60 -2.07
C GLU A 91 41.80 -28.97 -1.24
N SER A 92 41.00 -27.98 -0.85
CA SER A 92 39.73 -28.22 -0.16
C SER A 92 38.59 -27.67 -0.99
N ASP A 93 37.57 -28.49 -1.21
CA ASP A 93 36.33 -27.99 -1.79
C ASP A 93 35.46 -27.29 -0.73
N PRO A 94 34.53 -26.41 -1.15
CA PRO A 94 33.65 -25.68 -0.23
C PRO A 94 32.67 -26.55 0.56
N TRP A 95 32.52 -27.84 0.24
CA TRP A 95 31.63 -28.75 0.96
C TRP A 95 32.35 -29.63 1.96
N GLY A 96 33.67 -29.46 2.11
CA GLY A 96 34.47 -30.15 3.11
C GLY A 96 35.16 -31.41 2.60
N THR A 97 35.26 -31.65 1.30
CA THR A 97 36.17 -32.69 0.79
C THR A 97 37.56 -32.08 0.62
N THR A 98 38.54 -32.61 1.34
CA THR A 98 39.94 -32.16 1.23
C THR A 98 40.78 -33.23 0.56
N LYS A 99 41.59 -32.83 -0.42
CA LYS A 99 42.55 -33.68 -1.13
C LYS A 99 43.96 -33.19 -0.86
N VAL A 100 44.83 -34.10 -0.46
CA VAL A 100 46.24 -33.84 -0.18
C VAL A 100 47.07 -34.60 -1.19
N PHE A 101 48.03 -33.93 -1.80
CA PHE A 101 48.92 -34.51 -2.79
C PHE A 101 50.36 -34.45 -2.28
N ALA A 102 51.08 -35.55 -2.46
CA ALA A 102 52.47 -35.67 -2.07
C ALA A 102 53.28 -36.28 -3.22
N SER A 103 54.34 -35.61 -3.65
CA SER A 103 55.29 -36.15 -4.62
C SER A 103 56.00 -37.38 -4.04
N LEU A 104 56.19 -38.43 -4.85
CA LEU A 104 56.99 -39.60 -4.44
C LEU A 104 58.43 -39.25 -4.06
N LEU A 105 58.97 -38.15 -4.60
CA LEU A 105 60.31 -37.66 -4.26
C LEU A 105 60.28 -36.49 -3.27
N GLY A 106 59.19 -36.34 -2.51
CA GLY A 106 59.00 -35.30 -1.51
C GLY A 106 60.02 -35.36 -0.36
N CYS A 107 60.13 -34.29 0.41
CA CYS A 107 60.86 -34.37 1.68
C CYS A 107 60.14 -35.33 2.63
N TYR A 108 60.87 -35.96 3.56
CA TYR A 108 60.29 -36.83 4.60
C TYR A 108 59.56 -38.07 4.04
N VAL A 109 59.81 -38.42 2.77
CA VAL A 109 59.36 -39.67 2.17
C VAL A 109 60.51 -40.66 2.20
N ASP A 110 60.30 -41.84 2.79
CA ASP A 110 61.29 -42.92 2.77
C ASP A 110 61.38 -43.50 1.36
N ASN A 111 62.52 -43.29 0.70
CA ASN A 111 62.76 -43.71 -0.68
C ASN A 111 63.72 -44.90 -0.74
N GLN A 112 63.20 -46.05 -1.14
CA GLN A 112 63.96 -47.27 -1.34
C GLN A 112 64.27 -47.47 -2.83
N ALA A 113 65.49 -47.07 -3.21
CA ALA A 113 66.09 -47.28 -4.52
C ALA A 113 65.26 -46.71 -5.71
N ASP A 114 64.54 -45.62 -5.51
CA ASP A 114 63.65 -45.01 -6.50
C ASP A 114 62.56 -45.97 -7.03
N VAL A 115 62.15 -46.97 -6.24
CA VAL A 115 61.10 -47.94 -6.63
C VAL A 115 59.95 -47.97 -5.64
N VAL A 116 60.24 -47.94 -4.34
CA VAL A 116 59.25 -48.01 -3.26
C VAL A 116 59.39 -46.77 -2.39
N PHE A 117 58.25 -46.13 -2.12
CA PHE A 117 58.16 -44.85 -1.42
C PHE A 117 57.16 -44.97 -0.27
N THR A 118 57.60 -44.71 0.96
CA THR A 118 56.73 -44.76 2.14
C THR A 118 56.52 -43.37 2.70
N PHE A 119 55.25 -42.99 2.82
CA PHE A 119 54.78 -41.71 3.34
C PHE A 119 54.28 -41.89 4.77
N GLY A 120 54.64 -40.97 5.66
CA GLY A 120 54.03 -40.81 6.96
C GLY A 120 53.47 -39.39 7.08
N LEU A 121 52.16 -39.26 7.28
CA LEU A 121 51.47 -37.97 7.42
C LEU A 121 50.55 -38.00 8.63
N ARG A 122 50.54 -36.92 9.41
CA ARG A 122 49.61 -36.68 10.50
C ARG A 122 48.67 -35.54 10.14
N LEU A 123 47.38 -35.81 10.21
CA LEU A 123 46.30 -34.87 9.91
C LEU A 123 45.73 -34.34 11.22
N ARG A 124 45.80 -33.01 11.43
CA ARG A 124 45.31 -32.32 12.62
C ARG A 124 44.07 -31.51 12.27
N LEU A 125 42.94 -31.82 12.89
CA LEU A 125 41.66 -31.17 12.64
C LEU A 125 41.26 -30.30 13.83
N TYR A 126 40.99 -29.01 13.60
CA TYR A 126 40.54 -28.04 14.62
C TYR A 126 39.15 -27.53 14.29
N GLY A 127 38.10 -27.83 15.07
CA GLY A 127 36.72 -27.44 14.74
C GLY A 127 35.95 -26.78 15.89
N ASP A 128 34.97 -25.97 15.53
CA ASP A 128 34.03 -25.34 16.48
C ASP A 128 33.08 -26.43 17.03
N GLY A 129 33.18 -26.71 18.33
CA GLY A 129 32.46 -27.81 19.01
C GLY A 129 33.28 -29.08 19.26
N LEU A 130 34.52 -29.19 18.76
CA LEU A 130 35.45 -30.23 19.18
C LEU A 130 36.15 -29.79 20.48
N SER A 131 35.95 -30.54 21.58
CA SER A 131 36.60 -30.27 22.86
C SER A 131 38.06 -30.74 22.89
N GLU A 132 38.44 -31.64 21.97
CA GLU A 132 39.76 -32.23 21.83
C GLU A 132 40.21 -32.22 20.37
N GLN A 133 41.51 -32.00 20.17
CA GLN A 133 42.17 -32.06 18.87
C GLN A 133 42.11 -33.50 18.33
N VAL A 134 41.52 -33.69 17.15
CA VAL A 134 41.47 -35.00 16.50
C VAL A 134 42.70 -35.14 15.59
N GLU A 135 43.52 -36.15 15.87
CA GLU A 135 44.72 -36.48 15.09
C GLU A 135 44.53 -37.81 14.36
N HIS A 136 44.86 -37.84 13.06
CA HIS A 136 44.86 -39.06 12.24
C HIS A 136 46.22 -39.28 11.60
N ASP A 137 46.87 -40.39 11.95
CA ASP A 137 48.14 -40.81 11.34
C ASP A 137 47.87 -41.72 10.14
N VAL A 138 48.52 -41.39 9.03
CA VAL A 138 48.38 -42.06 7.74
C VAL A 138 49.76 -42.52 7.32
N THR A 139 49.91 -43.83 7.12
CA THR A 139 51.13 -44.41 6.57
C THR A 139 50.79 -45.17 5.30
N GLU A 140 51.41 -44.77 4.18
CA GLU A 140 51.09 -45.32 2.87
C GLU A 140 52.35 -45.60 2.06
N THR A 141 52.34 -46.72 1.33
CA THR A 141 53.49 -47.13 0.53
C THR A 141 53.11 -47.23 -0.95
N CYS A 142 53.77 -46.44 -1.79
CA CYS A 142 53.60 -46.44 -3.23
C CYS A 142 54.79 -47.09 -3.94
N SER A 143 54.51 -47.81 -5.02
CA SER A 143 55.55 -48.34 -5.92
C SER A 143 55.43 -47.73 -7.31
N TYR A 144 56.54 -47.22 -7.87
CA TYR A 144 56.53 -46.60 -9.19
C TYR A 144 57.83 -46.90 -9.95
N SER A 145 57.69 -47.56 -11.11
CA SER A 145 58.75 -47.92 -12.04
C SER A 145 58.12 -48.43 -13.36
N PRO A 146 58.70 -48.16 -14.56
CA PRO A 146 59.92 -47.40 -14.80
C PRO A 146 59.68 -45.88 -14.84
N TRP A 147 60.70 -45.13 -14.44
CA TRP A 147 60.76 -43.67 -14.51
C TRP A 147 61.29 -43.20 -15.87
N ALA A 148 60.82 -42.05 -16.35
CA ALA A 148 61.44 -41.40 -17.51
C ALA A 148 62.79 -40.74 -17.15
N SER A 149 63.60 -40.42 -18.16
CA SER A 149 64.91 -39.76 -18.00
C SER A 149 64.76 -38.38 -17.36
N ARG A 150 63.66 -37.69 -17.68
CA ARG A 150 63.24 -36.42 -17.07
C ARG A 150 61.76 -36.51 -16.78
N GLU A 151 61.30 -36.06 -15.62
CA GLU A 151 59.88 -35.75 -15.46
C GLU A 151 59.66 -34.39 -14.82
N ILE A 152 58.53 -33.79 -15.21
CA ILE A 152 58.12 -32.46 -14.79
C ILE A 152 56.69 -32.60 -14.27
N LEU A 153 56.45 -32.08 -13.07
CA LEU A 153 55.16 -32.03 -12.41
C LEU A 153 54.82 -30.56 -12.17
N CYS A 154 53.73 -30.10 -12.79
CA CYS A 154 53.09 -28.84 -12.48
C CYS A 154 51.95 -29.13 -11.51
N ASP A 155 52.16 -28.85 -10.23
CA ASP A 155 51.13 -28.96 -9.20
C ASP A 155 50.48 -27.59 -8.97
N ARG A 156 49.62 -27.45 -7.96
CA ARG A 156 48.83 -26.24 -7.67
C ARG A 156 49.68 -25.09 -7.16
N ASN A 157 50.65 -25.40 -6.30
CA ASN A 157 51.45 -24.44 -5.54
C ASN A 157 52.95 -24.50 -5.89
N TYR A 158 53.42 -25.52 -6.59
CA TYR A 158 54.82 -25.63 -7.04
C TYR A 158 54.98 -26.33 -8.39
N MET A 159 56.11 -26.04 -9.03
CA MET A 159 56.66 -26.74 -10.18
C MET A 159 57.79 -27.63 -9.70
N GLU A 160 57.75 -28.90 -10.06
CA GLU A 160 58.77 -29.89 -9.74
C GLU A 160 59.34 -30.47 -11.03
N MET A 161 60.64 -30.71 -10.99
CA MET A 161 61.39 -31.27 -12.10
C MET A 161 62.46 -32.16 -11.54
N TYR A 162 62.67 -33.29 -12.18
CA TYR A 162 63.78 -34.14 -11.84
C TYR A 162 64.41 -34.79 -13.06
N PHE A 163 65.67 -35.15 -12.89
CA PHE A 163 66.55 -35.62 -13.95
C PHE A 163 67.34 -36.84 -13.49
N PHE A 164 67.44 -37.85 -14.35
CA PHE A 164 68.24 -39.05 -14.10
C PHE A 164 69.74 -38.74 -14.21
N ILE A 165 70.49 -39.10 -13.18
CA ILE A 165 71.94 -38.94 -13.12
C ILE A 165 72.57 -40.33 -13.17
N HIS A 166 73.33 -40.61 -14.23
CA HIS A 166 73.98 -41.90 -14.39
C HIS A 166 75.16 -42.03 -13.41
N VAL A 167 74.96 -42.82 -12.36
CA VAL A 167 75.87 -42.94 -11.19
C VAL A 167 77.23 -43.58 -11.53
N GLU A 168 77.40 -44.21 -12.70
CA GLU A 168 78.68 -44.81 -13.10
C GLU A 168 79.82 -43.79 -13.21
N TRP A 169 79.52 -42.49 -13.37
CA TRP A 169 80.53 -41.41 -13.36
C TRP A 169 81.05 -41.04 -11.97
N LEU A 170 80.32 -41.35 -10.89
CA LEU A 170 80.74 -41.07 -9.52
C LEU A 170 81.67 -42.16 -8.96
N HIS A 171 81.55 -43.41 -9.43
CA HIS A 171 82.44 -44.50 -8.99
C HIS A 171 83.87 -44.35 -9.53
N PHE A 172 84.06 -43.86 -10.76
CA PHE A 172 85.41 -43.63 -11.33
C PHE A 172 86.23 -42.56 -10.59
N LEU A 173 85.57 -41.61 -9.90
CA LEU A 173 86.24 -40.56 -9.13
C LEU A 173 86.62 -40.99 -7.70
N SER A 174 86.17 -42.16 -7.24
CA SER A 174 86.52 -42.69 -5.92
C SER A 174 87.85 -43.46 -5.88
N VAL A 175 88.46 -43.74 -7.04
CA VAL A 175 89.68 -44.56 -7.15
C VAL A 175 90.95 -43.73 -7.44
N ALA A 176 90.85 -42.44 -7.75
CA ALA A 176 92.02 -41.58 -7.90
C ALA A 176 92.41 -40.95 -6.54
N THR A 177 93.37 -41.58 -5.87
CA THR A 177 94.07 -41.06 -4.68
C THR A 177 94.60 -39.64 -4.89
N ILE A 178 93.93 -38.63 -4.31
CA ILE A 178 94.54 -37.32 -4.04
C ILE A 178 94.07 -36.82 -2.67
N SER A 179 95.02 -36.72 -1.75
CA SER A 179 94.89 -36.14 -0.41
C SER A 179 94.63 -34.63 -0.46
N PHE A 180 93.50 -34.18 0.10
CA PHE A 180 93.25 -32.77 0.44
C PHE A 180 93.07 -32.61 1.97
N PRO A 181 93.45 -31.45 2.54
CA PRO A 181 93.44 -31.22 3.99
C PRO A 181 92.01 -31.03 4.55
N PRO A 182 91.78 -31.30 5.84
CA PRO A 182 90.45 -31.36 6.41
C PRO A 182 90.00 -29.98 6.89
N GLN A 183 89.24 -29.23 6.09
CA GLN A 183 88.44 -28.09 6.56
C GLN A 183 87.43 -27.61 5.49
N ALA A 184 86.27 -28.28 5.46
CA ALA A 184 84.95 -27.71 5.15
C ALA A 184 83.94 -28.85 5.29
N ALA A 185 82.96 -28.67 6.17
CA ALA A 185 81.87 -29.63 6.37
C ALA A 185 81.27 -30.05 5.01
N VAL A 186 81.28 -31.35 4.76
CA VAL A 186 80.68 -31.98 3.59
C VAL A 186 79.16 -31.81 3.71
N ALA A 187 78.56 -31.04 2.82
CA ALA A 187 77.10 -31.01 2.70
C ALA A 187 76.64 -32.39 2.17
N PRO A 188 75.62 -33.02 2.77
CA PRO A 188 75.22 -34.39 2.45
C PRO A 188 74.74 -34.61 1.00
N ASN A 189 74.49 -33.53 0.22
CA ASN A 189 73.77 -33.61 -1.06
C ASN A 189 74.62 -33.33 -2.31
N GLY A 190 75.95 -33.15 -2.23
CA GLY A 190 76.85 -33.01 -3.40
C GLY A 190 76.67 -31.76 -4.30
N ILE A 191 75.56 -31.02 -4.17
CA ILE A 191 75.27 -29.75 -4.87
C ILE A 191 76.08 -28.62 -4.24
N TRP A 192 76.80 -27.86 -5.07
CA TRP A 192 77.61 -26.71 -4.63
C TRP A 192 76.87 -25.38 -4.75
N LYS A 193 76.40 -25.07 -5.96
CA LYS A 193 75.69 -23.82 -6.28
C LYS A 193 74.69 -24.02 -7.40
N MET A 194 73.72 -23.12 -7.48
CA MET A 194 72.66 -23.11 -8.48
C MET A 194 72.62 -21.74 -9.16
N THR A 195 72.58 -21.73 -10.48
CA THR A 195 72.40 -20.52 -11.28
C THR A 195 71.00 -20.53 -11.86
N PHE A 196 70.16 -19.60 -11.40
CA PHE A 196 68.80 -19.40 -11.85
C PHE A 196 68.82 -18.52 -13.10
N HIS A 197 68.19 -19.02 -14.16
CA HIS A 197 68.13 -18.35 -15.47
C HIS A 197 66.86 -17.52 -15.56
N THR A 198 67.00 -16.25 -15.22
CA THR A 198 66.01 -15.18 -15.38
C THR A 198 66.61 -14.10 -16.30
N PRO A 199 65.86 -13.05 -16.69
CA PRO A 199 66.44 -11.93 -17.44
C PRO A 199 67.72 -11.36 -16.80
N ASP A 200 67.81 -11.39 -15.46
CA ASP A 200 69.00 -11.08 -14.68
C ASP A 200 69.47 -12.33 -13.89
N PRO A 201 70.43 -13.12 -14.42
CA PRO A 201 70.83 -14.40 -13.84
C PRO A 201 71.31 -14.26 -12.40
N LYS A 202 70.77 -15.11 -11.51
CA LYS A 202 71.10 -15.09 -10.08
C LYS A 202 71.77 -16.38 -9.64
N VAL A 203 72.87 -16.27 -8.91
CA VAL A 203 73.62 -17.41 -8.38
C VAL A 203 73.38 -17.50 -6.87
N MET A 204 72.97 -18.69 -6.40
CA MET A 204 72.78 -18.96 -4.97
C MET A 204 73.51 -20.24 -4.56
N LEU A 205 73.98 -20.29 -3.33
CA LEU A 205 74.37 -21.56 -2.69
C LEU A 205 73.11 -22.36 -2.34
N LEU A 206 73.23 -23.68 -2.20
CA LEU A 206 72.09 -24.55 -1.87
C LEU A 206 71.32 -24.07 -0.64
N ALA A 207 72.02 -23.70 0.43
CA ALA A 207 71.39 -23.23 1.67
C ALA A 207 70.64 -21.89 1.49
N ASP A 208 71.13 -21.01 0.63
CA ASP A 208 70.48 -19.73 0.35
C ASP A 208 69.26 -19.92 -0.55
N ALA A 209 69.34 -20.83 -1.53
CA ALA A 209 68.20 -21.23 -2.35
C ALA A 209 67.09 -21.87 -1.49
N GLN A 210 67.46 -22.76 -0.56
CA GLN A 210 66.50 -23.36 0.37
C GLN A 210 65.87 -22.34 1.31
N ARG A 211 66.65 -21.38 1.82
CA ARG A 211 66.12 -20.28 2.65
C ARG A 211 65.21 -19.33 1.86
N ALA A 212 65.45 -19.20 0.56
CA ALA A 212 64.58 -18.47 -0.36
C ALA A 212 63.30 -19.23 -0.74
N GLY A 213 63.11 -20.48 -0.28
CA GLY A 213 61.90 -21.29 -0.52
C GLY A 213 62.00 -22.30 -1.66
N TYR A 214 63.15 -22.42 -2.32
CA TYR A 214 63.36 -23.41 -3.39
C TYR A 214 63.70 -24.79 -2.82
N GLY A 215 63.12 -25.84 -3.40
CA GLY A 215 63.44 -27.22 -3.05
C GLY A 215 64.56 -27.74 -3.94
N ALA A 216 65.59 -28.34 -3.37
CA ALA A 216 66.63 -29.02 -4.14
C ALA A 216 67.18 -30.22 -3.34
N MET A 217 67.07 -31.41 -3.93
CA MET A 217 67.44 -32.67 -3.28
C MET A 217 68.06 -33.62 -4.30
N MET A 218 68.95 -34.49 -3.82
CA MET A 218 69.52 -35.60 -4.58
C MET A 218 69.07 -36.92 -3.97
N THR A 219 68.63 -37.84 -4.82
CA THR A 219 68.38 -39.25 -4.47
C THR A 219 69.58 -40.10 -4.92
N GLN A 220 69.46 -41.43 -4.80
CA GLN A 220 70.51 -42.34 -5.27
C GLN A 220 70.78 -42.21 -6.78
N THR A 221 69.76 -41.91 -7.60
CA THR A 221 69.92 -41.84 -9.06
C THR A 221 69.37 -40.56 -9.71
N ARG A 222 68.80 -39.62 -8.96
CA ARG A 222 68.07 -38.46 -9.51
C ARG A 222 68.31 -37.16 -8.76
N LEU A 223 68.34 -36.05 -9.49
CA LEU A 223 68.26 -34.68 -8.98
C LEU A 223 66.82 -34.21 -9.01
N VAL A 224 66.31 -33.67 -7.92
CA VAL A 224 64.94 -33.11 -7.80
C VAL A 224 65.06 -31.63 -7.45
N ILE A 225 64.38 -30.78 -8.21
CA ILE A 225 64.33 -29.34 -7.97
C ILE A 225 62.87 -28.88 -8.01
N ARG A 226 62.52 -27.99 -7.08
CA ARG A 226 61.19 -27.42 -6.92
C ARG A 226 61.25 -25.91 -6.82
N SER A 227 60.28 -25.27 -7.43
CA SER A 227 60.00 -23.85 -7.28
C SER A 227 58.52 -23.67 -7.00
N PRO A 228 58.14 -22.94 -5.93
CA PRO A 228 56.81 -22.38 -5.85
C PRO A 228 56.50 -21.51 -7.09
N TYR A 229 55.21 -21.30 -7.39
CA TYR A 229 54.82 -20.32 -8.41
C TYR A 229 55.04 -18.88 -7.91
N ASN A 230 55.18 -17.93 -8.85
CA ASN A 230 55.31 -16.49 -8.58
C ASN A 230 56.54 -16.11 -7.74
N MET A 231 57.66 -16.80 -7.94
CA MET A 231 58.91 -16.50 -7.24
C MET A 231 59.74 -15.47 -8.01
N ALA A 232 60.66 -14.78 -7.34
CA ALA A 232 61.49 -13.75 -7.97
C ALA A 232 62.39 -14.29 -9.09
N GLU A 233 62.73 -15.58 -9.05
CA GLU A 233 63.57 -16.25 -10.04
C GLU A 233 62.78 -17.15 -11.02
N THR A 234 61.47 -16.94 -11.13
CA THR A 234 60.64 -17.48 -12.22
C THR A 234 60.23 -16.36 -13.18
N TYR A 235 59.86 -16.71 -14.42
CA TYR A 235 59.40 -15.74 -15.40
C TYR A 235 58.27 -16.32 -16.25
N SER A 236 57.33 -15.46 -16.65
CA SER A 236 56.23 -15.86 -17.53
C SER A 236 56.60 -15.65 -19.00
N VAL A 237 56.25 -16.62 -19.85
CA VAL A 237 56.43 -16.55 -21.31
C VAL A 237 55.18 -17.05 -22.02
N GLU A 238 54.81 -16.41 -23.12
CA GLU A 238 53.70 -16.86 -23.95
C GLU A 238 54.18 -17.90 -24.97
N VAL A 239 53.59 -19.10 -24.94
CA VAL A 239 53.91 -20.19 -25.87
C VAL A 239 52.65 -20.58 -26.61
N ALA A 240 52.61 -20.36 -27.92
CA ALA A 240 51.43 -20.64 -28.75
C ALA A 240 50.12 -20.04 -28.20
N GLY A 241 50.15 -18.81 -27.69
CA GLY A 241 48.98 -18.13 -27.11
C GLY A 241 48.63 -18.53 -25.68
N VAL A 242 49.41 -19.41 -25.04
CA VAL A 242 49.19 -19.85 -23.65
C VAL A 242 50.26 -19.25 -22.74
N PRO A 243 49.88 -18.53 -21.67
CA PRO A 243 50.85 -18.06 -20.69
C PRO A 243 51.40 -19.24 -19.89
N MET A 244 52.73 -19.33 -19.82
CA MET A 244 53.47 -20.38 -19.14
C MET A 244 54.42 -19.74 -18.12
N GLU A 245 54.39 -20.21 -16.88
CA GLU A 245 55.40 -19.87 -15.89
C GLU A 245 56.61 -20.80 -16.05
N VAL A 246 57.81 -20.23 -16.12
CA VAL A 246 59.05 -20.95 -16.39
C VAL A 246 60.01 -20.80 -15.23
N PHE A 247 60.55 -21.95 -14.81
CA PHE A 247 61.62 -22.06 -13.85
C PHE A 247 62.79 -22.77 -14.52
N SER A 248 63.94 -22.11 -14.62
CA SER A 248 65.12 -22.64 -15.31
C SER A 248 66.36 -22.45 -14.45
N VAL A 249 67.14 -23.52 -14.27
CA VAL A 249 68.28 -23.54 -13.35
C VAL A 249 69.38 -24.50 -13.81
N SER A 250 70.63 -24.06 -13.69
CA SER A 250 71.82 -24.90 -13.82
C SER A 250 72.35 -25.27 -12.44
N THR A 251 72.46 -26.57 -12.18
CA THR A 251 72.97 -27.09 -10.90
C THR A 251 74.41 -27.55 -11.04
N TYR A 252 75.30 -27.03 -10.19
CA TYR A 252 76.73 -27.33 -10.20
C TYR A 252 77.11 -28.25 -9.05
N TYR A 253 77.87 -29.31 -9.35
CA TYR A 253 78.33 -30.30 -8.37
C TYR A 253 79.79 -30.07 -7.96
N LYS A 254 80.09 -30.31 -6.68
CA LYS A 254 81.44 -30.07 -6.12
C LYS A 254 82.45 -31.15 -6.52
N ILE A 255 81.98 -32.34 -6.88
CA ILE A 255 82.79 -33.50 -7.25
C ILE A 255 82.55 -33.78 -8.74
N GLY A 256 83.56 -33.55 -9.59
CA GLY A 256 83.53 -33.94 -11.01
C GLY A 256 83.09 -32.89 -12.03
N SER A 257 82.90 -31.61 -11.65
CA SER A 257 82.53 -30.51 -12.57
C SER A 257 81.27 -30.79 -13.42
N LEU A 258 80.36 -31.65 -12.95
CA LEU A 258 79.09 -31.92 -13.61
C LEU A 258 78.18 -30.69 -13.50
N ILE A 259 77.56 -30.32 -14.62
CA ILE A 259 76.54 -29.28 -14.71
C ILE A 259 75.28 -29.93 -15.26
N VAL A 260 74.17 -29.77 -14.56
CA VAL A 260 72.86 -30.26 -15.01
C VAL A 260 71.95 -29.06 -15.25
N ASP A 261 71.62 -28.85 -16.52
CA ASP A 261 70.67 -27.83 -16.96
C ASP A 261 69.25 -28.40 -16.93
N SER A 262 68.36 -27.62 -16.34
CA SER A 262 67.18 -28.18 -15.73
C SER A 262 66.10 -27.10 -15.79
N ALA A 263 64.92 -27.42 -16.35
CA ALA A 263 63.83 -26.45 -16.48
C ALA A 263 62.44 -27.08 -16.28
N ALA A 264 61.50 -26.28 -15.79
CA ALA A 264 60.07 -26.58 -15.74
C ALA A 264 59.31 -25.42 -16.40
N ALA A 265 58.25 -25.74 -17.12
CA ALA A 265 57.37 -24.74 -17.72
C ALA A 265 55.94 -25.22 -17.57
N CYS A 266 55.11 -24.45 -16.86
CA CYS A 266 53.78 -24.87 -16.45
C CYS A 266 52.72 -23.85 -16.91
N PRO A 267 51.58 -24.29 -17.46
CA PRO A 267 50.55 -23.38 -17.91
C PRO A 267 49.91 -22.67 -16.71
N THR A 268 49.73 -21.35 -16.84
CA THR A 268 48.96 -20.53 -15.89
C THR A 268 47.63 -20.06 -16.50
N GLY A 269 47.33 -20.46 -17.74
CA GLY A 269 46.11 -20.12 -18.46
C GLY A 269 45.85 -21.06 -19.65
N GLY A 270 45.29 -20.50 -20.73
CA GLY A 270 44.91 -21.28 -21.92
C GLY A 270 43.52 -21.90 -21.82
N VAL A 271 42.64 -21.38 -20.96
CA VAL A 271 41.26 -21.86 -20.82
C VAL A 271 40.29 -20.93 -21.55
N VAL A 272 39.39 -21.52 -22.31
CA VAL A 272 38.28 -20.83 -22.98
C VAL A 272 36.97 -21.39 -22.42
N PHE A 273 36.08 -20.49 -22.04
CA PHE A 273 34.78 -20.81 -21.47
C PHE A 273 33.67 -20.59 -22.49
N THR A 274 32.78 -21.57 -22.58
CA THR A 274 31.46 -21.43 -23.20
C THR A 274 30.40 -21.80 -22.15
N GLU A 275 29.12 -21.49 -22.39
CA GLU A 275 28.05 -21.84 -21.42
C GLU A 275 27.97 -23.34 -21.08
N LYS A 276 28.48 -24.21 -21.95
CA LYS A 276 28.32 -25.68 -21.84
C LYS A 276 29.64 -26.43 -21.71
N VAL A 277 30.76 -25.86 -22.14
CA VAL A 277 32.05 -26.57 -22.24
C VAL A 277 33.21 -25.66 -21.82
N ILE A 278 34.09 -26.23 -21.01
CA ILE A 278 35.42 -25.72 -20.68
C ILE A 278 36.41 -26.33 -21.68
N THR A 279 37.15 -25.49 -22.38
CA THR A 279 38.20 -25.93 -23.32
C THR A 279 39.55 -25.47 -22.81
N TRP A 280 40.45 -26.41 -22.53
CA TRP A 280 41.79 -26.13 -22.05
C TRP A 280 42.82 -26.46 -23.14
N HIS A 281 43.58 -25.45 -23.54
CA HIS A 281 44.62 -25.51 -24.54
C HIS A 281 45.99 -25.55 -23.87
N VAL A 282 46.74 -26.62 -24.11
CA VAL A 282 48.13 -26.76 -23.67
C VAL A 282 49.03 -26.80 -24.91
N PRO A 283 50.12 -26.02 -24.99
CA PRO A 283 50.98 -26.03 -26.16
C PRO A 283 51.57 -27.42 -26.42
N ARG A 284 51.44 -27.91 -27.66
CA ARG A 284 52.02 -29.19 -28.07
C ARG A 284 53.55 -29.13 -28.06
N ARG A 285 54.13 -27.97 -28.41
CA ARG A 285 55.56 -27.71 -28.37
C ARG A 285 55.87 -26.63 -27.32
N ILE A 286 56.29 -27.06 -26.15
CA ILE A 286 56.68 -26.20 -25.04
C ILE A 286 58.12 -25.74 -25.26
N THR A 287 58.31 -24.61 -25.93
CA THR A 287 59.64 -24.13 -26.39
C THR A 287 60.70 -23.99 -25.29
N PRO A 288 60.39 -23.60 -24.03
CA PRO A 288 61.39 -23.61 -22.94
C PRO A 288 61.91 -25.01 -22.57
N LEU A 289 61.18 -26.07 -22.91
CA LEU A 289 61.52 -27.46 -22.57
C LEU A 289 62.01 -28.26 -23.78
N ILE A 290 61.54 -27.89 -24.99
CA ILE A 290 61.74 -28.63 -26.24
C ILE A 290 62.56 -27.77 -27.21
N SER A 291 63.86 -28.05 -27.27
CA SER A 291 64.80 -27.42 -28.20
C SER A 291 64.91 -28.14 -29.55
N SER A 292 64.70 -29.46 -29.60
CA SER A 292 64.79 -30.31 -30.80
C SER A 292 63.43 -30.86 -31.27
N ALA A 293 63.40 -31.59 -32.38
CA ALA A 293 62.22 -32.35 -32.79
C ALA A 293 61.92 -33.46 -31.77
N VAL A 294 60.64 -33.62 -31.44
CA VAL A 294 60.17 -34.59 -30.43
C VAL A 294 59.03 -35.43 -30.97
N LYS A 295 59.00 -36.70 -30.56
CA LYS A 295 57.91 -37.63 -30.84
C LYS A 295 57.10 -37.86 -29.57
N ILE A 296 55.82 -37.50 -29.59
CA ILE A 296 54.87 -37.80 -28.51
C ILE A 296 54.56 -39.32 -28.55
N LEU A 297 54.83 -40.00 -27.44
CA LEU A 297 54.62 -41.44 -27.26
C LEU A 297 53.27 -41.72 -26.61
N GLU A 298 52.95 -40.98 -25.54
CA GLU A 298 51.71 -41.14 -24.77
C GLU A 298 51.04 -39.78 -24.52
N THR A 299 49.71 -39.79 -24.47
CA THR A 299 48.89 -38.61 -24.16
C THR A 299 47.68 -39.07 -23.38
N HIS A 300 47.60 -38.65 -22.12
CA HIS A 300 46.57 -39.05 -21.18
C HIS A 300 45.90 -37.83 -20.56
N MET A 301 44.58 -37.91 -20.44
CA MET A 301 43.77 -36.98 -19.65
C MET A 301 43.41 -37.66 -18.34
N GLY A 302 43.32 -36.87 -17.28
CA GLY A 302 42.86 -37.30 -15.97
C GLY A 302 42.05 -36.23 -15.26
N ILE A 303 41.58 -36.57 -14.05
CA ILE A 303 40.97 -35.64 -13.11
C ILE A 303 41.57 -35.90 -11.72
N TYR A 304 41.94 -34.84 -11.00
CA TYR A 304 42.58 -34.93 -9.66
C TYR A 304 43.75 -35.93 -9.62
N GLY A 305 44.64 -35.89 -10.61
CA GLY A 305 45.81 -36.77 -10.72
C GLY A 305 45.55 -38.19 -11.26
N GLN A 306 44.29 -38.60 -11.43
CA GLN A 306 43.95 -39.95 -11.87
C GLN A 306 43.69 -40.01 -13.38
N ARG A 307 44.43 -40.86 -14.11
CA ARG A 307 44.22 -41.11 -15.54
C ARG A 307 42.81 -41.65 -15.79
N LEU A 308 42.16 -41.16 -16.84
CA LEU A 308 40.87 -41.64 -17.30
C LEU A 308 41.03 -42.60 -18.48
N ASP A 309 40.29 -43.72 -18.42
CA ASP A 309 40.17 -44.64 -19.54
C ASP A 309 39.22 -44.09 -20.61
N LYS A 310 39.39 -44.54 -21.86
CA LYS A 310 38.55 -44.12 -22.99
C LYS A 310 37.04 -44.32 -22.75
N THR A 311 36.67 -45.37 -22.02
CA THR A 311 35.27 -45.66 -21.65
C THR A 311 34.70 -44.63 -20.68
N LYS A 312 35.46 -44.26 -19.64
CA LYS A 312 35.09 -43.23 -18.67
C LYS A 312 34.99 -41.85 -19.31
N MET A 313 35.93 -41.54 -20.21
CA MET A 313 35.89 -40.29 -20.99
C MET A 313 34.65 -40.20 -21.87
N ALA A 314 34.32 -41.28 -22.61
CA ALA A 314 33.13 -41.32 -23.45
C ALA A 314 31.82 -41.20 -22.65
N ALA A 315 31.72 -41.88 -21.51
CA ALA A 315 30.57 -41.82 -20.62
C ALA A 315 30.33 -40.42 -20.01
N ARG A 316 31.41 -39.65 -19.83
CA ARG A 316 31.38 -38.29 -19.27
C ARG A 316 31.43 -37.20 -20.33
N HIS A 317 31.45 -37.58 -21.61
CA HIS A 317 31.61 -36.70 -22.77
C HIS A 317 32.87 -35.82 -22.75
N TYR A 318 33.95 -36.31 -22.15
CA TYR A 318 35.26 -35.64 -22.17
C TYR A 318 35.99 -35.95 -23.46
N LYS A 319 36.62 -34.92 -24.05
CA LYS A 319 37.42 -35.10 -25.26
C LYS A 319 38.86 -34.65 -25.04
N LEU A 320 39.76 -35.44 -25.60
CA LEU A 320 41.18 -35.14 -25.69
C LEU A 320 41.55 -35.20 -27.16
N SER A 321 42.04 -34.09 -27.70
CA SER A 321 42.49 -33.99 -29.08
C SER A 321 43.87 -33.35 -29.15
N VAL A 322 44.65 -33.73 -30.15
CA VAL A 322 45.99 -33.18 -30.38
C VAL A 322 45.97 -32.54 -31.76
N THR A 323 46.17 -31.22 -31.80
CA THR A 323 46.25 -30.43 -33.03
C THR A 323 47.71 -30.17 -33.41
N GLU A 324 47.95 -29.35 -34.44
CA GLU A 324 49.32 -28.97 -34.82
C GLU A 324 50.01 -28.15 -33.73
N SER A 325 49.27 -27.25 -33.07
CA SER A 325 49.81 -26.31 -32.08
C SER A 325 49.49 -26.67 -30.62
N HIS A 326 48.40 -27.39 -30.34
CA HIS A 326 47.90 -27.61 -28.98
C HIS A 326 47.49 -29.06 -28.70
N VAL A 327 47.56 -29.44 -27.43
CA VAL A 327 46.77 -30.54 -26.85
C VAL A 327 45.55 -29.89 -26.21
N VAL A 328 44.36 -30.31 -26.64
CA VAL A 328 43.09 -29.68 -26.26
C VAL A 328 42.25 -30.66 -25.45
N ILE A 329 41.86 -30.24 -24.26
CA ILE A 329 40.96 -30.95 -23.36
C ILE A 329 39.61 -30.22 -23.32
N GLU A 330 38.52 -30.92 -23.64
CA GLU A 330 37.15 -30.41 -23.53
C GLU A 330 36.41 -31.13 -22.39
N ILE A 331 35.86 -30.35 -21.46
CA ILE A 331 35.09 -30.83 -20.32
C ILE A 331 33.72 -30.12 -20.30
N PRO A 332 32.59 -30.85 -20.33
CA PRO A 332 31.28 -30.24 -20.11
C PRO A 332 31.17 -29.59 -18.72
N VAL A 333 30.61 -28.39 -18.69
CA VAL A 333 30.25 -27.70 -17.44
C VAL A 333 29.15 -28.51 -16.74
N GLY A 334 29.31 -28.79 -15.45
CA GLY A 334 28.40 -29.66 -14.69
C GLY A 334 28.69 -31.16 -14.81
N SER A 335 29.90 -31.52 -15.22
CA SER A 335 30.34 -32.90 -15.21
C SER A 335 30.50 -33.44 -13.78
N PRO A 336 30.45 -34.77 -13.56
CA PRO A 336 30.41 -35.34 -12.22
C PRO A 336 31.73 -35.27 -11.44
N ASP A 337 32.83 -34.89 -12.10
CA ASP A 337 34.14 -34.77 -11.45
C ASP A 337 34.48 -33.34 -11.01
N GLY A 338 33.56 -32.40 -11.20
CA GLY A 338 33.67 -31.06 -10.69
C GLY A 338 32.39 -30.67 -9.98
N TYR A 339 32.28 -29.39 -9.69
CA TYR A 339 31.38 -28.98 -8.64
C TYR A 339 30.87 -27.55 -8.76
N TYR A 340 29.65 -27.28 -8.31
CA TYR A 340 29.00 -25.97 -8.45
C TYR A 340 28.90 -25.21 -7.13
N LYS A 341 29.45 -24.00 -7.06
CA LYS A 341 29.28 -23.10 -5.91
C LYS A 341 28.41 -21.91 -6.24
N SER A 342 27.49 -21.58 -5.34
CA SER A 342 26.71 -20.34 -5.34
C SER A 342 27.55 -19.14 -4.91
N HIS A 343 27.22 -17.98 -5.46
CA HIS A 343 27.79 -16.68 -5.12
C HIS A 343 26.70 -15.60 -5.20
N ALA A 344 26.87 -14.52 -4.45
CA ALA A 344 25.96 -13.39 -4.43
C ALA A 344 26.65 -12.02 -4.64
N PRO A 345 27.46 -11.83 -5.71
CA PRO A 345 28.01 -10.51 -6.01
C PRO A 345 26.88 -9.53 -6.29
N ASP A 346 26.97 -8.32 -5.73
CA ASP A 346 25.97 -7.26 -5.86
C ASP A 346 24.53 -7.71 -5.54
N TYR A 347 24.38 -8.63 -4.57
CA TYR A 347 23.09 -9.18 -4.14
C TYR A 347 22.33 -9.96 -5.24
N ALA A 348 23.03 -10.45 -6.26
CA ALA A 348 22.44 -11.23 -7.35
C ALA A 348 22.96 -12.67 -7.37
N TYR A 349 22.08 -13.66 -7.58
CA TYR A 349 22.45 -15.07 -7.58
C TYR A 349 23.27 -15.47 -8.81
N HIS A 350 24.50 -15.92 -8.55
CA HIS A 350 25.45 -16.42 -9.53
C HIS A 350 25.96 -17.79 -9.11
N ILE A 351 26.45 -18.56 -10.09
CA ILE A 351 27.12 -19.83 -9.82
C ILE A 351 28.45 -19.93 -10.56
N THR A 352 29.42 -20.63 -9.98
CA THR A 352 30.65 -21.06 -10.65
C THR A 352 30.72 -22.57 -10.66
N TYR A 353 31.42 -23.12 -11.65
CA TYR A 353 31.74 -24.54 -11.72
C TYR A 353 33.26 -24.72 -11.66
N THR A 354 33.74 -25.58 -10.77
CA THR A 354 35.17 -25.87 -10.58
C THR A 354 35.47 -27.33 -10.87
N VAL A 355 36.51 -27.58 -11.65
CA VAL A 355 37.00 -28.92 -11.99
C VAL A 355 38.51 -28.89 -12.14
N GLU A 356 39.21 -29.97 -11.76
CA GLU A 356 40.65 -30.06 -11.93
C GLU A 356 41.05 -31.12 -12.96
N PRO A 357 41.18 -30.74 -14.24
CA PRO A 357 41.82 -31.58 -15.23
C PRO A 357 43.28 -31.86 -14.93
N MET A 358 43.71 -33.04 -15.35
CA MET A 358 45.09 -33.43 -15.45
C MET A 358 45.44 -33.72 -16.91
N LEU A 359 46.59 -33.22 -17.38
CA LEU A 359 47.21 -33.64 -18.62
C LEU A 359 48.52 -34.37 -18.31
N GLU A 360 48.76 -35.50 -18.96
CA GLU A 360 50.03 -36.20 -18.88
C GLU A 360 50.52 -36.59 -20.28
N LEU A 361 51.74 -36.15 -20.60
CA LEU A 361 52.41 -36.39 -21.87
C LEU A 361 53.71 -37.15 -21.63
N LEU A 362 54.01 -38.09 -22.52
CA LEU A 362 55.33 -38.70 -22.63
C LEU A 362 55.87 -38.43 -24.02
N TRP A 363 57.04 -37.82 -24.14
CA TRP A 363 57.70 -37.62 -25.43
C TRP A 363 59.16 -38.03 -25.38
N ARG A 364 59.67 -38.40 -26.56
CA ARG A 364 61.08 -38.72 -26.78
C ARG A 364 61.72 -37.67 -27.65
N ALA A 365 62.85 -37.15 -27.21
CA ALA A 365 63.68 -36.25 -28.01
C ALA A 365 64.46 -37.05 -29.07
N GLU A 366 64.41 -36.61 -30.34
CA GLU A 366 65.04 -37.36 -31.44
C GLU A 366 66.56 -37.37 -31.34
N ASN A 367 67.15 -36.27 -30.86
CA ASN A 367 68.60 -36.10 -30.75
C ASN A 367 69.22 -36.87 -29.58
N THR A 368 68.60 -36.84 -28.39
CA THR A 368 69.16 -37.45 -27.17
C THR A 368 68.56 -38.82 -26.86
N GLN A 369 67.47 -39.22 -27.54
CA GLN A 369 66.67 -40.42 -27.23
C GLN A 369 66.18 -40.49 -25.77
N ALA A 370 66.21 -39.37 -25.05
CA ALA A 370 65.75 -39.28 -23.67
C ALA A 370 64.24 -39.10 -23.60
N ASP A 371 63.60 -39.85 -22.71
CA ASP A 371 62.16 -39.77 -22.46
C ASP A 371 61.88 -38.67 -21.43
N THR A 372 60.91 -37.80 -21.73
CA THR A 372 60.42 -36.78 -20.81
C THR A 372 58.93 -37.01 -20.54
N ARG A 373 58.57 -37.17 -19.26
CA ARG A 373 57.17 -37.19 -18.81
C ARG A 373 56.78 -35.82 -18.25
N TYR A 374 55.61 -35.34 -18.61
CA TYR A 374 55.13 -34.03 -18.26
C TYR A 374 53.70 -34.15 -17.77
N LYS A 375 53.50 -33.87 -16.47
CA LYS A 375 52.22 -34.01 -15.79
C LYS A 375 51.80 -32.65 -15.27
N VAL A 376 50.58 -32.24 -15.60
CA VAL A 376 50.02 -30.95 -15.19
C VAL A 376 48.70 -31.19 -14.50
N LEU A 377 48.57 -30.68 -13.28
CA LEU A 377 47.32 -30.54 -12.55
C LEU A 377 46.90 -29.07 -12.66
N PHE A 378 45.73 -28.80 -13.22
CA PHE A 378 45.32 -27.44 -13.51
C PHE A 378 43.89 -27.19 -13.03
N PRO A 379 43.68 -26.61 -11.84
CA PRO A 379 42.34 -26.33 -11.33
C PRO A 379 41.70 -25.19 -12.16
N ILE A 380 40.51 -25.45 -12.69
CA ILE A 380 39.76 -24.52 -13.52
C ILE A 380 38.45 -24.17 -12.84
N THR A 381 38.22 -22.88 -12.61
CA THR A 381 36.93 -22.33 -12.16
C THR A 381 36.34 -21.47 -13.28
N THR A 382 35.07 -21.71 -13.63
CA THR A 382 34.37 -20.87 -14.62
C THR A 382 34.17 -19.45 -14.08
N PRO A 383 34.02 -18.45 -14.97
CA PRO A 383 33.53 -17.13 -14.58
C PRO A 383 32.17 -17.22 -13.85
N LEU A 384 31.83 -16.15 -13.12
CA LEU A 384 30.53 -16.01 -12.47
C LEU A 384 29.41 -16.04 -13.51
N MET A 385 28.56 -17.07 -13.47
CA MET A 385 27.43 -17.22 -14.37
C MET A 385 26.15 -16.76 -13.68
N PRO A 386 25.45 -15.73 -14.19
CA PRO A 386 24.20 -15.27 -13.60
C PRO A 386 23.12 -16.36 -13.72
N ARG A 387 22.42 -16.62 -12.61
CA ARG A 387 21.30 -17.56 -12.53
C ARG A 387 20.17 -16.88 -11.78
N PRO A 388 19.40 -15.97 -12.41
CA PRO A 388 18.30 -15.32 -11.71
C PRO A 388 17.30 -16.38 -11.19
N PRO A 389 16.90 -16.33 -9.91
CA PRO A 389 15.90 -17.24 -9.38
C PRO A 389 14.57 -17.05 -10.13
N HIS A 390 13.87 -18.15 -10.36
CA HIS A 390 12.54 -18.14 -10.95
C HIS A 390 11.48 -18.29 -9.86
N VAL A 391 10.42 -17.50 -10.00
CA VAL A 391 9.21 -17.58 -9.19
C VAL A 391 8.13 -18.21 -10.06
N ILE A 392 7.61 -19.35 -9.64
CA ILE A 392 6.49 -20.03 -10.29
C ILE A 392 5.27 -19.83 -9.39
N ASP A 393 4.25 -19.18 -9.95
CA ASP A 393 2.95 -18.99 -9.31
C ASP A 393 2.02 -20.16 -9.66
N ASN A 394 1.75 -21.02 -8.67
CA ASN A 394 0.82 -22.15 -8.75
C ASN A 394 -0.51 -21.84 -8.05
N THR A 395 -0.81 -20.58 -7.80
CA THR A 395 -2.02 -20.15 -7.07
C THR A 395 -3.29 -20.64 -7.77
N VAL A 396 -4.11 -21.39 -7.05
CA VAL A 396 -5.44 -21.84 -7.49
C VAL A 396 -6.50 -21.02 -6.78
N HIS A 397 -7.22 -20.17 -7.53
CA HIS A 397 -8.15 -19.20 -6.97
C HIS A 397 -9.27 -19.82 -6.10
N GLU A 398 -9.70 -21.05 -6.41
CA GLU A 398 -10.72 -21.78 -5.65
C GLU A 398 -10.23 -22.18 -4.26
N GLN A 399 -8.93 -22.42 -4.09
CA GLN A 399 -8.33 -22.86 -2.84
C GLN A 399 -8.11 -21.71 -1.85
N ARG A 400 -8.21 -20.45 -2.30
CA ARG A 400 -8.00 -19.22 -1.48
C ARG A 400 -6.63 -19.18 -0.79
N VAL A 401 -5.60 -19.69 -1.45
CA VAL A 401 -4.23 -19.77 -0.96
C VAL A 401 -3.29 -19.43 -2.12
N PHE A 402 -2.37 -18.49 -1.90
CA PHE A 402 -1.24 -18.26 -2.80
C PHE A 402 -0.26 -19.41 -2.66
N ASP A 403 0.14 -20.02 -3.77
CA ASP A 403 1.11 -21.13 -3.79
C ASP A 403 2.28 -20.76 -4.70
N ILE A 404 3.44 -20.58 -4.10
CA ILE A 404 4.63 -20.04 -4.77
C ILE A 404 5.75 -21.06 -4.67
N LEU A 405 6.42 -21.30 -5.79
CA LEU A 405 7.63 -22.11 -5.85
C LEU A 405 8.80 -21.25 -6.33
N LEU A 406 9.80 -21.07 -5.45
CA LEU A 406 10.99 -20.26 -5.65
C LEU A 406 12.20 -21.16 -5.91
N GLY A 407 12.84 -21.02 -7.06
CA GLY A 407 14.00 -21.84 -7.41
C GLY A 407 14.46 -21.67 -8.85
N ILE A 408 15.44 -22.44 -9.32
CA ILE A 408 16.10 -23.56 -8.64
C ILE A 408 17.44 -23.08 -8.06
N PHE A 409 17.74 -23.47 -6.82
CA PHE A 409 19.01 -23.17 -6.13
C PHE A 409 19.89 -24.41 -6.00
N LEU A 410 21.18 -24.18 -5.82
CA LEU A 410 22.11 -25.20 -5.34
C LEU A 410 21.88 -25.45 -3.83
N HIS A 411 22.39 -26.57 -3.34
CA HIS A 411 22.16 -27.02 -1.95
C HIS A 411 22.75 -26.07 -0.89
N ASP A 412 23.69 -25.20 -1.26
CA ASP A 412 24.39 -24.24 -0.42
C ASP A 412 23.64 -22.91 -0.19
N VAL A 413 22.37 -22.80 -0.62
CA VAL A 413 21.54 -21.58 -0.45
C VAL A 413 20.44 -21.79 0.60
N GLU A 414 20.45 -21.11 1.74
CA GLU A 414 19.37 -21.25 2.73
C GLU A 414 18.34 -20.11 2.65
N LEU A 415 17.07 -20.41 2.91
CA LEU A 415 16.03 -19.41 3.09
C LEU A 415 16.00 -18.98 4.55
N MET A 416 16.40 -17.74 4.83
CA MET A 416 16.48 -17.22 6.20
C MET A 416 15.15 -16.64 6.67
N ASN A 417 14.59 -15.73 5.88
CA ASN A 417 13.39 -15.00 6.23
C ASN A 417 12.60 -14.61 4.98
N ILE A 418 11.34 -14.22 5.20
CA ILE A 418 10.45 -13.69 4.18
C ILE A 418 9.96 -12.34 4.70
N THR A 419 10.21 -11.31 3.91
CA THR A 419 9.78 -9.94 4.20
C THR A 419 8.43 -9.69 3.54
N PHE A 420 7.42 -9.37 4.35
CA PHE A 420 6.12 -8.90 3.90
C PHE A 420 6.04 -7.37 4.10
N THR A 421 5.00 -6.72 3.58
CA THR A 421 4.86 -5.25 3.62
C THR A 421 4.95 -4.65 5.02
N THR A 422 4.46 -5.36 6.05
CA THR A 422 4.37 -4.84 7.42
C THR A 422 5.39 -5.43 8.40
N ARG A 423 5.98 -6.59 8.10
CA ARG A 423 6.92 -7.30 9.00
C ARG A 423 7.80 -8.30 8.25
N VAL A 424 8.94 -8.59 8.83
CA VAL A 424 9.84 -9.69 8.43
C VAL A 424 9.57 -10.89 9.32
N LEU A 425 9.40 -12.07 8.72
CA LEU A 425 9.16 -13.32 9.43
C LEU A 425 10.25 -14.35 9.08
N THR A 426 10.76 -15.05 10.08
CA THR A 426 11.61 -16.23 9.88
C THR A 426 10.80 -17.41 9.35
N VAL A 427 11.45 -18.41 8.76
CA VAL A 427 10.78 -19.63 8.27
C VAL A 427 9.97 -20.33 9.38
N ALA A 428 10.49 -20.36 10.61
CA ALA A 428 9.80 -20.94 11.76
C ALA A 428 8.53 -20.17 12.15
N GLU A 429 8.59 -18.82 12.13
CA GLU A 429 7.43 -17.97 12.42
C GLU A 429 6.36 -18.05 11.33
N CYS A 430 6.77 -18.13 10.05
CA CYS A 430 5.85 -18.38 8.94
C CYS A 430 5.09 -19.69 9.12
N ASN A 431 5.79 -20.76 9.51
CA ASN A 431 5.17 -22.07 9.77
C ASN A 431 4.28 -22.06 11.01
N ALA A 432 4.66 -21.36 12.08
CA ALA A 432 3.82 -21.19 13.27
C ALA A 432 2.52 -20.42 12.98
N ARG A 433 2.52 -19.52 11.99
CA ARG A 433 1.34 -18.77 11.51
C ARG A 433 0.48 -19.56 10.52
N GLY A 434 1.01 -20.64 9.94
CA GLY A 434 0.30 -21.52 9.01
C GLY A 434 0.58 -21.30 7.53
N PHE A 435 1.71 -20.68 7.16
CA PHE A 435 2.10 -20.42 5.76
C PHE A 435 2.80 -21.58 5.04
N ASP A 436 2.98 -22.71 5.72
CA ASP A 436 3.58 -23.95 5.20
C ASP A 436 4.73 -23.73 4.19
N VAL A 437 5.84 -23.23 4.73
CA VAL A 437 7.11 -23.06 4.02
C VAL A 437 7.86 -24.39 4.04
N GLN A 438 8.11 -24.95 2.86
CA GLN A 438 8.81 -26.23 2.70
C GLN A 438 9.99 -26.12 1.75
N GLU A 439 11.04 -26.90 2.03
CA GLU A 439 12.18 -27.09 1.15
C GLU A 439 12.03 -28.43 0.42
N HIS A 440 12.17 -28.39 -0.91
CA HIS A 440 12.09 -29.57 -1.77
C HIS A 440 13.43 -29.83 -2.43
N HIS A 441 13.90 -31.07 -2.33
CA HIS A 441 15.13 -31.52 -2.96
C HIS A 441 14.82 -32.34 -4.21
N PHE A 442 15.48 -32.00 -5.31
CA PHE A 442 15.38 -32.74 -6.57
C PHE A 442 16.48 -33.80 -6.67
N ALA A 443 16.24 -34.85 -7.47
CA ALA A 443 17.20 -35.93 -7.69
C ALA A 443 18.54 -35.47 -8.32
N ASN A 444 18.56 -34.28 -8.95
CA ASN A 444 19.76 -33.65 -9.50
C ASN A 444 20.59 -32.88 -8.44
N GLY A 445 20.22 -32.96 -7.15
CA GLY A 445 20.91 -32.28 -6.05
C GLY A 445 20.58 -30.79 -5.91
N SER A 446 19.69 -30.27 -6.75
CA SER A 446 19.17 -28.90 -6.65
C SER A 446 17.98 -28.82 -5.71
N LYS A 447 17.62 -27.60 -5.30
CA LYS A 447 16.52 -27.38 -4.37
C LYS A 447 15.64 -26.20 -4.73
N THR A 448 14.44 -26.20 -4.17
CA THR A 448 13.46 -25.13 -4.31
C THR A 448 12.69 -24.96 -3.00
N PHE A 449 12.15 -23.78 -2.79
CA PHE A 449 11.32 -23.47 -1.64
C PHE A 449 9.88 -23.27 -2.10
N SER A 450 8.92 -23.89 -1.42
CA SER A 450 7.50 -23.61 -1.61
C SER A 450 6.93 -22.86 -0.41
N ILE A 451 5.98 -21.96 -0.65
CA ILE A 451 5.25 -21.26 0.41
C ILE A 451 3.76 -21.17 0.04
N ARG A 452 2.89 -21.39 1.02
CA ARG A 452 1.44 -21.36 0.87
C ARG A 452 0.79 -20.34 1.80
N VAL A 453 0.37 -19.19 1.27
CA VAL A 453 -0.19 -18.10 2.08
C VAL A 453 -1.71 -17.97 1.89
N PRO A 454 -2.54 -18.18 2.93
CA PRO A 454 -4.00 -18.04 2.82
C PRO A 454 -4.46 -16.60 2.57
N PHE A 455 -5.46 -16.41 1.72
CA PHE A 455 -6.06 -15.10 1.41
C PHE A 455 -6.75 -14.43 2.62
N SER A 456 -7.02 -15.21 3.67
CA SER A 456 -7.59 -14.73 4.93
C SER A 456 -6.58 -14.07 5.85
N ASP A 457 -5.26 -14.22 5.60
CA ASP A 457 -4.24 -13.62 6.46
C ASP A 457 -4.18 -12.09 6.30
N GLU A 458 -3.87 -11.39 7.39
CA GLU A 458 -3.70 -9.93 7.44
C GLU A 458 -2.57 -9.41 6.54
N LEU A 459 -1.60 -10.26 6.19
CA LEU A 459 -0.48 -9.90 5.31
C LEU A 459 -0.86 -9.89 3.83
N VAL A 460 -2.01 -10.46 3.47
CA VAL A 460 -2.55 -10.39 2.11
C VAL A 460 -3.36 -9.10 1.97
N LEU A 461 -2.90 -8.20 1.12
CA LEU A 461 -3.57 -6.94 0.85
C LEU A 461 -4.79 -7.20 -0.05
N LYS A 462 -5.87 -6.44 0.17
CA LYS A 462 -7.12 -6.59 -0.59
C LYS A 462 -7.48 -5.24 -1.20
N ARG A 463 -7.93 -5.27 -2.45
CA ARG A 463 -8.47 -4.09 -3.15
C ARG A 463 -9.64 -4.53 -4.01
N ASN A 464 -10.68 -3.72 -4.04
CA ASN A 464 -11.82 -3.94 -4.92
C ASN A 464 -11.69 -3.00 -6.13
N PRO A 465 -11.42 -3.51 -7.35
CA PRO A 465 -11.46 -2.71 -8.57
C PRO A 465 -12.90 -2.47 -9.04
N ASP A 466 -13.84 -3.33 -8.67
CA ASP A 466 -15.28 -3.23 -8.94
C ASP A 466 -16.09 -3.76 -7.72
N PRO A 467 -17.43 -3.53 -7.67
CA PRO A 467 -18.25 -3.87 -6.51
C PRO A 467 -18.36 -5.37 -6.20
N LEU A 468 -18.03 -6.24 -7.15
CA LEU A 468 -18.25 -7.69 -7.04
C LEU A 468 -16.94 -8.47 -6.86
N THR A 469 -15.83 -7.89 -7.31
CA THR A 469 -14.52 -8.53 -7.35
C THR A 469 -13.61 -8.00 -6.24
N THR A 470 -12.98 -8.91 -5.51
CA THR A 470 -11.85 -8.62 -4.63
C THR A 470 -10.57 -9.10 -5.32
N VAL A 471 -9.58 -8.22 -5.42
CA VAL A 471 -8.23 -8.56 -5.85
C VAL A 471 -7.34 -8.65 -4.62
N TYR A 472 -6.70 -9.80 -4.47
CA TYR A 472 -5.77 -10.13 -3.41
C TYR A 472 -4.35 -9.93 -3.93
N PHE A 473 -3.52 -9.21 -3.17
CA PHE A 473 -2.13 -8.92 -3.49
C PHE A 473 -1.21 -9.44 -2.39
N LEU A 474 -0.14 -10.12 -2.79
CA LEU A 474 0.88 -10.61 -1.88
C LEU A 474 2.27 -10.21 -2.39
N PRO A 475 2.76 -9.00 -2.04
CA PRO A 475 4.14 -8.63 -2.24
C PRO A 475 5.02 -9.21 -1.14
N LEU A 476 6.07 -9.93 -1.51
CA LEU A 476 7.02 -10.53 -0.57
C LEU A 476 8.44 -10.53 -1.12
N VAL A 477 9.43 -10.53 -0.22
CA VAL A 477 10.85 -10.61 -0.57
C VAL A 477 11.48 -11.75 0.21
N PHE A 478 12.04 -12.72 -0.52
CA PHE A 478 12.77 -13.85 0.07
C PHE A 478 14.19 -13.40 0.44
N GLY A 479 14.55 -13.51 1.71
CA GLY A 479 15.92 -13.32 2.19
C GLY A 479 16.69 -14.64 2.16
N LEU A 480 17.59 -14.78 1.19
CA LEU A 480 18.39 -15.99 0.97
C LEU A 480 19.82 -15.77 1.44
N LEU A 481 20.51 -16.84 1.83
CA LEU A 481 21.88 -16.83 2.34
C LEU A 481 22.71 -17.91 1.65
N VAL A 482 23.85 -17.55 1.07
CA VAL A 482 24.80 -18.51 0.50
C VAL A 482 25.81 -18.95 1.55
N LEU A 483 25.99 -20.26 1.70
CA LEU A 483 26.93 -20.91 2.62
C LEU A 483 28.17 -21.47 1.90
N PRO A 484 29.31 -21.65 2.61
CA PRO A 484 29.58 -21.24 3.99
C PRO A 484 29.95 -19.76 4.15
N ASP A 485 30.04 -19.00 3.05
CA ASP A 485 30.53 -17.62 3.04
C ASP A 485 29.59 -16.61 3.74
N GLN A 486 28.37 -17.05 4.09
CA GLN A 486 27.32 -16.25 4.72
C GLN A 486 26.98 -14.97 3.94
N THR A 487 26.92 -15.07 2.62
CA THR A 487 26.61 -13.91 1.76
C THR A 487 25.10 -13.85 1.47
N PRO A 488 24.38 -12.81 1.95
CA PRO A 488 22.94 -12.72 1.78
C PRO A 488 22.56 -12.13 0.42
N PHE A 489 21.43 -12.55 -0.13
CA PHE A 489 20.82 -11.92 -1.30
C PHE A 489 19.28 -11.95 -1.23
N PRO A 490 18.59 -10.86 -1.56
CA PRO A 490 17.14 -10.81 -1.59
C PRO A 490 16.59 -11.21 -2.97
N HIS A 491 15.39 -11.78 -3.01
CA HIS A 491 14.65 -11.99 -4.25
C HIS A 491 13.17 -11.58 -4.08
N PRO A 492 12.70 -10.53 -4.78
CA PRO A 492 11.30 -10.09 -4.68
C PRO A 492 10.35 -10.95 -5.51
N ALA A 493 9.12 -11.10 -5.04
CA ALA A 493 8.01 -11.73 -5.74
C ALA A 493 6.70 -10.96 -5.45
N GLU A 494 5.88 -10.77 -6.48
CA GLU A 494 4.58 -10.11 -6.38
C GLU A 494 3.53 -11.02 -7.01
N LEU A 495 2.48 -11.32 -6.25
CA LEU A 495 1.37 -12.15 -6.71
C LEU A 495 0.05 -11.39 -6.64
N GLU A 496 -0.82 -11.69 -7.59
CA GLU A 496 -2.15 -11.10 -7.73
C GLU A 496 -3.17 -12.19 -8.06
N ALA A 497 -4.30 -12.17 -7.36
CA ALA A 497 -5.42 -13.08 -7.63
C ALA A 497 -6.76 -12.33 -7.50
N SER A 498 -7.60 -12.37 -8.53
CA SER A 498 -8.92 -11.75 -8.55
C SER A 498 -10.03 -12.77 -8.32
N ARG A 499 -11.08 -12.39 -7.58
CA ARG A 499 -12.21 -13.28 -7.31
C ARG A 499 -13.52 -12.53 -7.05
N GLU A 500 -14.62 -13.03 -7.59
CA GLU A 500 -15.98 -12.57 -7.30
C GLU A 500 -16.48 -13.17 -5.98
N ASP A 501 -16.14 -12.56 -4.85
CA ASP A 501 -16.54 -13.03 -3.52
C ASP A 501 -17.20 -11.97 -2.65
N VAL A 502 -17.50 -10.80 -3.23
CA VAL A 502 -18.20 -9.72 -2.54
C VAL A 502 -19.71 -9.99 -2.53
N VAL A 503 -20.29 -10.08 -1.34
CA VAL A 503 -21.73 -10.09 -1.13
C VAL A 503 -22.16 -8.65 -0.85
N LEU A 504 -22.97 -8.07 -1.73
CA LEU A 504 -23.48 -6.71 -1.57
C LEU A 504 -24.48 -6.61 -0.41
N PRO A 505 -24.55 -5.45 0.28
CA PRO A 505 -25.62 -5.18 1.23
C PRO A 505 -26.97 -5.13 0.52
N THR A 506 -28.05 -5.49 1.22
CA THR A 506 -29.41 -5.50 0.64
C THR A 506 -30.39 -4.72 1.50
N ILE A 507 -31.18 -3.86 0.87
CA ILE A 507 -32.25 -3.08 1.48
C ILE A 507 -33.58 -3.84 1.32
N THR A 508 -34.32 -3.96 2.41
CA THR A 508 -35.69 -4.49 2.39
C THR A 508 -36.62 -3.51 3.08
N GLY A 509 -37.88 -3.43 2.62
CA GLY A 509 -38.82 -2.42 3.06
C GLY A 509 -40.23 -2.97 3.25
N ARG A 510 -40.93 -2.48 4.29
CA ARG A 510 -42.35 -2.74 4.56
C ARG A 510 -43.01 -1.51 5.19
N CYS A 511 -44.33 -1.42 5.16
CA CYS A 511 -45.07 -0.32 5.78
C CYS A 511 -46.20 -0.85 6.66
N ASP A 512 -46.59 -0.05 7.65
CA ASP A 512 -47.84 -0.22 8.37
C ASP A 512 -48.81 0.96 8.06
N GLN A 513 -49.71 1.31 8.99
CA GLN A 513 -50.66 2.40 8.82
C GLN A 513 -50.09 3.80 9.13
N GLU A 514 -48.88 3.92 9.70
CA GLU A 514 -48.29 5.20 10.12
C GLU A 514 -46.81 5.39 9.71
N ASN A 515 -46.07 4.31 9.48
CA ASN A 515 -44.61 4.30 9.30
C ASN A 515 -44.16 3.38 8.17
N PHE A 516 -43.02 3.76 7.58
CA PHE A 516 -42.16 2.92 6.77
C PHE A 516 -41.11 2.25 7.66
N TYR A 517 -40.84 0.98 7.40
CA TYR A 517 -39.78 0.21 8.04
C TYR A 517 -38.81 -0.29 6.98
N PHE A 518 -37.56 0.14 7.10
CA PHE A 518 -36.46 -0.34 6.27
C PHE A 518 -35.54 -1.21 7.10
N SER A 519 -35.04 -2.29 6.52
CA SER A 519 -34.01 -3.14 7.11
C SER A 519 -32.91 -3.35 6.09
N VAL A 520 -31.70 -2.90 6.44
CA VAL A 520 -30.50 -3.05 5.64
C VAL A 520 -29.67 -4.16 6.25
N LYS A 521 -29.43 -5.22 5.47
CA LYS A 521 -28.58 -6.34 5.86
C LYS A 521 -27.16 -6.09 5.35
N TYR A 522 -26.18 -6.22 6.23
CA TYR A 522 -24.78 -6.04 5.85
C TYR A 522 -24.30 -7.14 4.91
N GLY A 523 -23.49 -6.74 3.94
CA GLY A 523 -22.77 -7.61 3.03
C GLY A 523 -21.48 -8.17 3.64
N SER A 524 -20.60 -8.72 2.79
CA SER A 524 -19.29 -9.23 3.22
C SER A 524 -18.31 -8.11 3.63
N GLN A 525 -18.58 -6.87 3.21
CA GLN A 525 -17.74 -5.69 3.49
C GLN A 525 -18.18 -4.87 4.72
N GLN A 526 -19.08 -5.40 5.56
CA GLN A 526 -19.60 -4.72 6.76
C GLN A 526 -20.15 -3.30 6.46
N ASP A 527 -19.83 -2.31 7.30
CA ASP A 527 -20.40 -0.94 7.38
C ASP A 527 -19.66 0.08 6.47
N ASN A 528 -19.00 -0.39 5.40
CA ASN A 528 -18.16 0.46 4.54
C ASN A 528 -18.97 1.26 3.48
N PHE A 529 -20.21 1.65 3.79
CA PHE A 529 -21.09 2.38 2.89
C PHE A 529 -21.88 3.45 3.65
N GLN A 530 -22.22 4.53 2.95
CA GLN A 530 -23.12 5.57 3.45
C GLN A 530 -24.56 5.26 3.03
N THR A 531 -25.49 5.45 3.95
CA THR A 531 -26.92 5.34 3.67
C THR A 531 -27.45 6.73 3.32
N MET A 532 -27.91 6.88 2.08
CA MET A 532 -28.49 8.11 1.55
C MET A 532 -30.00 8.00 1.52
N MET A 533 -30.70 9.04 1.97
CA MET A 533 -32.16 9.13 1.91
C MET A 533 -32.58 10.39 1.15
N LEU A 534 -33.58 10.27 0.30
CA LEU A 534 -34.13 11.43 -0.41
C LEU A 534 -34.94 12.29 0.56
N HIS A 535 -34.45 13.49 0.87
CA HIS A 535 -35.03 14.40 1.86
C HIS A 535 -35.42 15.71 1.17
N ALA A 536 -36.72 16.02 1.11
CA ALA A 536 -37.24 17.23 0.47
C ALA A 536 -36.73 17.48 -0.98
N GLY A 537 -36.50 16.41 -1.74
CA GLY A 537 -36.07 16.46 -3.14
C GLY A 537 -34.55 16.46 -3.36
N SER A 538 -33.73 16.36 -2.31
CA SER A 538 -32.27 16.18 -2.42
C SER A 538 -31.79 14.97 -1.62
N TRP A 539 -30.77 14.27 -2.13
CA TRP A 539 -30.14 13.16 -1.42
C TRP A 539 -29.33 13.70 -0.25
N ARG A 540 -29.65 13.25 0.97
CA ARG A 540 -28.93 13.60 2.19
C ARG A 540 -28.44 12.32 2.87
N GLU A 541 -27.22 12.36 3.39
CA GLU A 541 -26.66 11.28 4.20
C GLU A 541 -27.45 11.14 5.50
N LEU A 542 -27.68 9.89 5.93
CA LEU A 542 -28.32 9.57 7.20
C LEU A 542 -27.36 9.84 8.36
N ASP A 543 -27.20 11.11 8.71
CA ASP A 543 -26.39 11.58 9.83
C ASP A 543 -27.03 11.27 11.20
N ILE A 544 -26.30 11.56 12.28
CA ILE A 544 -26.75 11.31 13.67
C ILE A 544 -28.06 12.06 13.99
N GLU A 545 -28.30 13.21 13.36
CA GLU A 545 -29.49 14.04 13.57
C GLU A 545 -30.73 13.36 12.96
N LEU A 546 -30.62 12.91 11.71
CA LEU A 546 -31.65 12.13 11.01
C LEU A 546 -31.87 10.75 11.65
N ALA A 547 -30.80 10.10 12.13
CA ALA A 547 -30.88 8.80 12.81
C ALA A 547 -31.69 8.88 14.11
N ASN A 548 -31.56 9.98 14.87
CA ASN A 548 -32.37 10.25 16.06
C ASN A 548 -33.84 10.51 15.70
N LEU A 549 -34.10 11.17 14.57
CA LEU A 549 -35.45 11.45 14.08
C LEU A 549 -36.17 10.17 13.59
N TYR A 550 -35.43 9.25 12.98
CA TYR A 550 -35.97 8.03 12.35
C TYR A 550 -35.72 6.72 13.13
N SER A 551 -35.49 6.84 14.45
CA SER A 551 -35.39 5.71 15.40
C SER A 551 -34.54 4.53 14.88
N LEU A 552 -33.30 4.83 14.49
CA LEU A 552 -32.37 3.83 13.96
C LEU A 552 -31.95 2.83 15.04
N THR A 553 -32.03 1.54 14.72
CA THR A 553 -31.65 0.43 15.62
C THR A 553 -30.79 -0.58 14.87
N GLY A 554 -29.69 -1.03 15.46
CA GLY A 554 -28.74 -1.93 14.80
C GLY A 554 -28.23 -3.05 15.71
N ASN A 555 -27.97 -4.22 15.12
CA ASN A 555 -27.46 -5.40 15.84
C ASN A 555 -26.13 -5.96 15.29
N GLY A 556 -25.44 -5.20 14.43
CA GLY A 556 -24.18 -5.58 13.80
C GLY A 556 -24.29 -6.51 12.58
N THR A 557 -25.46 -7.12 12.32
CA THR A 557 -25.74 -7.89 11.07
C THR A 557 -26.73 -7.19 10.14
N HIS A 558 -27.62 -6.40 10.74
CA HIS A 558 -28.53 -5.51 10.05
C HIS A 558 -28.80 -4.30 10.92
N PHE A 559 -29.22 -3.20 10.28
CA PHE A 559 -29.85 -2.08 10.95
C PHE A 559 -31.23 -1.82 10.36
N SER A 560 -32.10 -1.21 11.16
CA SER A 560 -33.44 -0.85 10.76
C SER A 560 -33.74 0.63 11.00
N ILE A 561 -34.46 1.22 10.05
CA ILE A 561 -34.88 2.63 10.05
C ILE A 561 -36.41 2.67 10.07
N THR A 562 -36.99 3.50 10.95
CA THR A 562 -38.44 3.72 11.02
C THR A 562 -38.76 5.16 10.64
N VAL A 563 -39.43 5.36 9.51
CA VAL A 563 -39.73 6.70 8.96
C VAL A 563 -41.23 6.93 8.97
N PRO A 564 -41.78 7.91 9.71
CA PRO A 564 -43.20 8.25 9.65
C PRO A 564 -43.62 8.73 8.26
N PHE A 565 -44.84 8.42 7.81
CA PHE A 565 -45.30 8.89 6.48
C PHE A 565 -45.42 10.42 6.38
N THR A 566 -45.51 11.10 7.52
CA THR A 566 -45.48 12.55 7.62
C THR A 566 -44.06 13.12 7.71
N ALA A 567 -42.99 12.32 7.61
CA ALA A 567 -41.63 12.84 7.61
C ALA A 567 -41.31 13.63 6.33
N PRO A 568 -40.37 14.61 6.35
CA PRO A 568 -39.96 15.33 5.14
C PRO A 568 -39.26 14.45 4.09
N ALA A 569 -38.78 13.26 4.48
CA ALA A 569 -38.23 12.26 3.57
C ALA A 569 -39.31 11.50 2.77
N ALA A 570 -40.59 11.59 3.16
CA ALA A 570 -41.70 10.96 2.45
C ALA A 570 -42.28 11.92 1.39
N ALA A 571 -42.20 11.53 0.12
CA ALA A 571 -42.81 12.23 -1.00
C ALA A 571 -44.25 11.73 -1.22
N PHE A 572 -45.21 12.64 -1.32
CA PHE A 572 -46.61 12.28 -1.60
C PHE A 572 -46.85 12.16 -3.10
N GLU A 573 -47.19 10.97 -3.58
CA GLU A 573 -47.41 10.72 -5.01
C GLU A 573 -48.86 11.03 -5.42
N LEU A 574 -49.81 10.58 -4.60
CA LEU A 574 -51.24 10.62 -4.92
C LEU A 574 -52.07 10.77 -3.65
N VAL A 575 -53.17 11.50 -3.75
CA VAL A 575 -54.12 11.70 -2.65
C VAL A 575 -55.49 11.22 -3.09
N ASN A 576 -56.09 10.32 -2.31
CA ASN A 576 -57.49 9.89 -2.42
C ASN A 576 -58.29 10.44 -1.23
N PHE A 577 -59.61 10.35 -1.31
CA PHE A 577 -60.55 10.83 -0.27
C PHE A 577 -60.24 10.34 1.17
N LYS A 578 -59.70 9.13 1.33
CA LYS A 578 -59.43 8.50 2.64
C LYS A 578 -57.99 8.01 2.82
N SER A 579 -57.14 8.18 1.81
CA SER A 579 -55.79 7.64 1.84
C SER A 579 -54.83 8.49 1.03
N ILE A 580 -53.58 8.55 1.46
CA ILE A 580 -52.48 9.15 0.73
C ILE A 580 -51.46 8.08 0.36
N ARG A 581 -50.94 8.14 -0.87
CA ARG A 581 -49.82 7.31 -1.29
C ARG A 581 -48.53 8.10 -1.08
N ALA A 582 -47.66 7.60 -0.22
CA ALA A 582 -46.36 8.19 0.07
C ALA A 582 -45.24 7.24 -0.35
N ARG A 583 -44.12 7.78 -0.83
CA ARG A 583 -42.90 7.06 -1.23
C ARG A 583 -41.70 7.57 -0.44
N VAL A 584 -40.82 6.67 -0.03
CA VAL A 584 -39.49 6.99 0.52
C VAL A 584 -38.45 6.26 -0.32
N ASP A 585 -37.39 6.98 -0.69
CA ASP A 585 -36.30 6.50 -1.54
C ASP A 585 -35.00 6.42 -0.71
N LEU A 586 -34.36 5.25 -0.74
CA LEU A 586 -33.10 4.92 -0.06
C LEU A 586 -32.06 4.42 -1.06
N LEU A 587 -30.81 4.79 -0.81
CA LEU A 587 -29.66 4.43 -1.64
C LEU A 587 -28.47 4.10 -0.75
N LEU A 588 -27.80 2.98 -1.00
CA LEU A 588 -26.53 2.62 -0.36
C LEU A 588 -25.37 2.95 -1.29
N LEU A 589 -24.45 3.79 -0.82
CA LEU A 589 -23.32 4.28 -1.60
C LEU A 589 -22.00 3.93 -0.94
N GLU A 590 -21.10 3.25 -1.66
CA GLU A 590 -19.73 3.03 -1.19
C GLU A 590 -18.86 4.25 -1.46
N MET A 591 -18.08 4.66 -0.46
CA MET A 591 -17.07 5.72 -0.58
C MET A 591 -15.67 5.08 -0.51
N PRO A 592 -14.69 5.51 -1.34
CA PRO A 592 -14.63 6.74 -2.14
C PRO A 592 -15.08 6.63 -3.61
N ASN A 593 -15.35 5.43 -4.13
CA ASN A 593 -15.62 5.23 -5.56
C ASN A 593 -17.03 5.66 -6.02
N MET A 594 -17.92 6.01 -5.09
CA MET A 594 -19.33 6.35 -5.32
C MET A 594 -20.09 5.23 -6.04
N TRP A 595 -19.82 3.97 -5.68
CA TRP A 595 -20.57 2.83 -6.24
C TRP A 595 -21.93 2.71 -5.57
N GLN A 596 -22.99 2.67 -6.38
CA GLN A 596 -24.34 2.33 -5.93
C GLN A 596 -24.39 0.82 -5.66
N LEU A 597 -24.53 0.45 -4.38
CA LEU A 597 -24.53 -0.93 -3.94
C LEU A 597 -25.94 -1.55 -3.99
N ASP A 598 -26.94 -0.77 -3.60
CA ASP A 598 -28.36 -1.15 -3.65
C ASP A 598 -29.24 0.11 -3.55
N ASP A 599 -30.45 0.07 -4.08
CA ASP A 599 -31.44 1.14 -3.99
C ASP A 599 -32.86 0.59 -3.81
N LEU A 600 -33.66 1.30 -3.02
CA LEU A 600 -35.03 0.90 -2.75
C LEU A 600 -35.97 2.11 -2.67
N SER A 601 -36.99 2.08 -3.53
CA SER A 601 -38.14 2.97 -3.51
C SER A 601 -39.35 2.23 -2.95
N LEU A 602 -39.79 2.59 -1.74
CA LEU A 602 -40.94 1.97 -1.09
C LEU A 602 -42.14 2.92 -1.08
N ALA A 603 -43.24 2.54 -1.75
CA ALA A 603 -44.47 3.31 -1.83
C ALA A 603 -45.65 2.59 -1.17
N CYS A 604 -46.34 3.27 -0.26
CA CYS A 604 -47.41 2.69 0.56
C CYS A 604 -48.62 3.64 0.72
N TYR A 605 -49.79 3.08 1.01
CA TYR A 605 -51.02 3.83 1.25
C TYR A 605 -51.27 4.00 2.74
N PHE A 606 -51.37 5.25 3.18
CA PHE A 606 -51.64 5.63 4.57
C PHE A 606 -53.04 6.24 4.69
N PRO A 607 -53.79 5.96 5.77
CA PRO A 607 -55.10 6.56 6.00
C PRO A 607 -54.95 8.07 6.24
N LEU A 608 -55.59 8.89 5.40
CA LEU A 608 -55.62 10.34 5.53
C LEU A 608 -56.95 10.88 5.01
N THR A 609 -57.75 11.45 5.89
CA THR A 609 -59.02 12.10 5.52
C THR A 609 -58.74 13.54 5.10
N THR A 610 -59.01 13.87 3.84
CA THR A 610 -58.74 15.22 3.31
C THR A 610 -59.91 16.18 3.45
N THR A 611 -61.11 15.71 3.75
CA THR A 611 -62.31 16.56 3.80
C THR A 611 -63.31 16.02 4.79
N GLU A 612 -63.81 16.88 5.67
CA GLU A 612 -64.88 16.58 6.62
C GLU A 612 -65.98 17.65 6.56
N CYS A 613 -67.24 17.19 6.53
CA CYS A 613 -68.41 18.04 6.43
C CYS A 613 -69.26 17.87 7.71
N TYR A 614 -69.41 18.94 8.50
CA TYR A 614 -70.09 18.88 9.79
C TYR A 614 -71.58 19.29 9.66
N ALA A 615 -72.43 18.77 10.55
CA ALA A 615 -73.86 19.08 10.56
C ALA A 615 -74.20 20.54 10.90
N ASN A 616 -73.27 21.27 11.54
CA ASN A 616 -73.40 22.70 11.87
C ASN A 616 -73.06 23.63 10.68
N GLY A 617 -72.82 23.06 9.50
CA GLY A 617 -72.49 23.79 8.29
C GLY A 617 -71.05 24.31 8.20
N THR A 618 -70.13 23.80 9.03
CA THR A 618 -68.68 23.97 8.84
C THR A 618 -68.14 22.87 7.93
N VAL A 619 -67.22 23.23 7.03
CA VAL A 619 -66.45 22.31 6.20
C VAL A 619 -64.97 22.51 6.49
N THR A 620 -64.25 21.40 6.71
CA THR A 620 -62.79 21.39 6.79
C THR A 620 -62.21 20.61 5.64
N ALA A 621 -61.15 21.14 5.03
CA ALA A 621 -60.48 20.50 3.91
C ALA A 621 -58.95 20.66 4.02
N LEU A 622 -58.22 19.58 3.80
CA LEU A 622 -56.77 19.51 3.78
C LEU A 622 -56.31 19.31 2.33
N ALA A 623 -55.80 20.38 1.74
CA ALA A 623 -55.07 20.31 0.48
C ALA A 623 -53.65 19.81 0.76
N VAL A 624 -53.19 18.84 -0.02
CA VAL A 624 -51.86 18.24 0.11
C VAL A 624 -51.07 18.51 -1.17
N LYS A 625 -49.82 18.94 -1.00
CA LYS A 625 -48.85 19.07 -2.09
C LYS A 625 -48.33 17.68 -2.47
N VAL A 626 -48.49 17.31 -3.74
CA VAL A 626 -47.98 16.05 -4.30
C VAL A 626 -46.78 16.31 -5.21
N GLU A 627 -45.96 15.30 -5.44
CA GLU A 627 -44.70 15.36 -6.20
C GLU A 627 -44.90 15.91 -7.62
N SER A 628 -46.03 15.62 -8.27
CA SER A 628 -46.34 16.09 -9.62
C SER A 628 -46.50 17.62 -9.74
N VAL A 629 -46.64 18.33 -8.62
CA VAL A 629 -46.76 19.80 -8.55
C VAL A 629 -45.72 20.39 -7.59
N SER A 630 -44.45 20.05 -7.80
CA SER A 630 -43.33 20.45 -6.93
C SER A 630 -43.19 21.96 -6.70
N ASN A 631 -43.59 22.80 -7.66
CA ASN A 631 -43.57 24.26 -7.56
C ASN A 631 -44.77 24.87 -6.82
N LEU A 632 -45.77 24.05 -6.45
CA LEU A 632 -46.93 24.54 -5.71
C LEU A 632 -46.51 25.00 -4.31
N ASN A 633 -46.82 26.25 -3.98
CA ASN A 633 -46.83 26.73 -2.60
C ASN A 633 -48.28 26.64 -2.06
N PRO A 634 -48.56 25.77 -1.07
CA PRO A 634 -49.90 25.62 -0.50
C PRO A 634 -50.48 26.92 0.08
N GLU A 635 -49.66 27.89 0.48
CA GLU A 635 -50.10 29.19 1.00
C GLU A 635 -50.91 30.02 -0.02
N TYR A 636 -50.62 29.85 -1.32
CA TYR A 636 -51.30 30.60 -2.39
C TYR A 636 -52.60 29.97 -2.87
N LEU A 637 -52.98 28.81 -2.32
CA LEU A 637 -54.25 28.17 -2.66
C LEU A 637 -55.42 29.01 -2.11
N THR A 638 -56.50 29.12 -2.86
CA THR A 638 -57.73 29.77 -2.43
C THR A 638 -58.94 28.88 -2.73
N LEU A 639 -60.06 29.14 -2.06
CA LEU A 639 -61.36 28.59 -2.48
C LEU A 639 -61.86 29.31 -3.75
N ARG A 640 -63.08 28.99 -4.23
CA ARG A 640 -63.71 29.69 -5.37
C ARG A 640 -63.78 31.21 -5.17
N ASP A 641 -63.97 31.66 -3.93
CA ASP A 641 -63.76 33.05 -3.55
C ASP A 641 -62.30 33.27 -3.13
N GLN A 642 -61.58 34.11 -3.90
CA GLN A 642 -60.15 34.37 -3.71
C GLN A 642 -59.81 35.08 -2.39
N SER A 643 -60.81 35.68 -1.72
CA SER A 643 -60.63 36.24 -0.37
C SER A 643 -60.48 35.14 0.69
N CYS A 644 -60.95 33.92 0.42
CA CYS A 644 -60.88 32.79 1.34
C CYS A 644 -59.56 32.00 1.17
N LYS A 645 -58.59 32.36 2.01
CA LYS A 645 -57.26 31.75 2.16
C LYS A 645 -57.26 30.58 3.17
N PRO A 646 -56.22 29.71 3.16
CA PRO A 646 -56.10 28.65 4.15
C PRO A 646 -55.99 29.23 5.57
N ALA A 647 -56.59 28.54 6.54
CA ALA A 647 -56.48 28.87 7.96
C ALA A 647 -55.10 28.49 8.53
N PHE A 648 -54.46 27.49 7.95
CA PHE A 648 -53.09 27.10 8.24
C PHE A 648 -52.45 26.54 6.97
N SER A 649 -51.20 26.86 6.70
CA SER A 649 -50.43 26.26 5.61
C SER A 649 -48.97 26.05 6.01
N ASN A 650 -48.38 24.99 5.47
CA ASN A 650 -46.93 24.77 5.48
C ASN A 650 -46.47 24.36 4.08
N ASP A 651 -45.23 23.88 3.98
CA ASP A 651 -44.59 23.44 2.75
C ASP A 651 -45.29 22.26 2.06
N ARG A 652 -46.14 21.50 2.78
CA ARG A 652 -46.79 20.28 2.27
C ARG A 652 -48.31 20.28 2.35
N PHE A 653 -48.91 21.10 3.20
CA PHE A 653 -50.34 21.09 3.53
C PHE A 653 -50.91 22.50 3.55
N ALA A 654 -52.16 22.64 3.12
CA ALA A 654 -52.98 23.82 3.35
C ALA A 654 -54.35 23.38 3.89
N PHE A 655 -54.68 23.86 5.08
CA PHE A 655 -55.90 23.55 5.81
C PHE A 655 -56.90 24.70 5.66
N PHE A 656 -58.09 24.38 5.17
CA PHE A 656 -59.20 25.30 4.98
C PHE A 656 -60.32 24.97 5.97
N SER A 657 -60.93 26.01 6.54
CA SER A 657 -62.12 25.90 7.38
C SER A 657 -63.09 27.03 7.01
N PHE A 658 -64.27 26.69 6.51
CA PHE A 658 -65.23 27.66 6.00
C PHE A 658 -66.67 27.19 6.23
N LYS A 659 -67.63 28.11 6.05
CA LYS A 659 -69.06 27.81 6.17
C LYS A 659 -69.67 27.48 4.80
N LEU A 660 -70.67 26.59 4.79
CA LEU A 660 -71.37 26.17 3.57
C LEU A 660 -72.03 27.30 2.77
N ASN A 661 -72.31 28.44 3.41
CA ASN A 661 -72.95 29.61 2.79
C ASN A 661 -71.96 30.75 2.46
N SER A 662 -70.66 30.53 2.57
CA SER A 662 -69.60 31.52 2.30
C SER A 662 -68.60 31.03 1.25
N CYS A 663 -67.58 31.84 0.97
CA CYS A 663 -66.41 31.47 0.14
C CYS A 663 -66.73 30.95 -1.26
N GLY A 664 -67.81 31.44 -1.89
CA GLY A 664 -68.21 31.03 -3.23
C GLY A 664 -68.72 29.58 -3.33
N THR A 665 -69.11 28.96 -2.20
CA THR A 665 -69.68 27.60 -2.17
C THR A 665 -71.00 27.57 -2.95
N THR A 666 -71.10 26.68 -3.94
CA THR A 666 -72.34 26.50 -4.71
C THR A 666 -73.21 25.44 -4.08
N ARG A 667 -74.53 25.68 -4.07
CA ARG A 667 -75.52 24.73 -3.55
C ARG A 667 -76.41 24.23 -4.68
N THR A 668 -76.51 22.92 -4.81
CA THR A 668 -77.43 22.25 -5.75
C THR A 668 -78.35 21.30 -4.99
N PHE A 669 -79.54 21.08 -5.56
CA PHE A 669 -80.54 20.16 -5.03
C PHE A 669 -80.77 19.07 -6.07
N PHE A 670 -80.65 17.81 -5.65
CA PHE A 670 -81.03 16.66 -6.47
C PHE A 670 -81.69 15.61 -5.58
N ASP A 671 -82.90 15.20 -5.97
CA ASP A 671 -83.79 14.35 -5.19
C ASP A 671 -83.95 14.83 -3.74
N ASN A 672 -83.51 14.00 -2.76
CA ASN A 672 -83.53 14.26 -1.32
C ASN A 672 -82.13 14.64 -0.76
N VAL A 673 -81.19 15.05 -1.60
CA VAL A 673 -79.83 15.41 -1.19
C VAL A 673 -79.52 16.86 -1.58
N MET A 674 -78.97 17.60 -0.63
CA MET A 674 -78.42 18.93 -0.83
C MET A 674 -76.89 18.80 -0.96
N LEU A 675 -76.37 19.13 -2.12
CA LEU A 675 -74.93 19.14 -2.38
C LEU A 675 -74.38 20.56 -2.27
N TYR A 676 -73.37 20.69 -1.43
CA TYR A 676 -72.52 21.86 -1.39
C TYR A 676 -71.18 21.51 -2.03
N GLU A 677 -70.81 22.31 -3.01
CA GLU A 677 -69.55 22.14 -3.74
C GLU A 677 -68.71 23.41 -3.68
N ASN A 678 -67.43 23.23 -3.36
CA ASN A 678 -66.41 24.26 -3.45
C ASN A 678 -65.13 23.67 -4.07
N GLU A 679 -64.17 24.49 -4.43
CA GLU A 679 -62.95 24.08 -5.11
C GLU A 679 -61.76 24.84 -4.55
N ILE A 680 -60.72 24.10 -4.16
CA ILE A 680 -59.41 24.67 -3.83
C ILE A 680 -58.55 24.63 -5.10
N ALA A 681 -58.09 25.80 -5.53
CA ALA A 681 -57.24 25.95 -6.70
C ALA A 681 -56.31 27.16 -6.54
N LEU A 682 -55.34 27.30 -7.44
CA LEU A 682 -54.55 28.53 -7.55
C LEU A 682 -55.39 29.62 -8.24
N PRO A 683 -55.41 30.86 -7.72
CA PRO A 683 -56.14 31.96 -8.33
C PRO A 683 -55.57 32.30 -9.71
N TYR A 684 -56.46 32.46 -10.70
CA TYR A 684 -56.11 32.73 -12.09
C TYR A 684 -55.73 34.22 -12.26
N ASN A 685 -54.51 34.61 -11.87
CA ASN A 685 -53.76 35.75 -12.41
C ASN A 685 -52.50 36.06 -11.57
N THR A 686 -51.34 35.63 -12.05
CA THR A 686 -50.09 36.40 -11.93
C THR A 686 -49.06 35.90 -12.95
N GLY A 687 -48.73 36.75 -13.93
CA GLY A 687 -47.45 36.72 -14.63
C GLY A 687 -47.44 36.21 -16.08
N LYS A 688 -47.03 37.09 -16.99
CA LYS A 688 -46.62 36.84 -18.38
C LYS A 688 -45.94 35.47 -18.58
N GLN A 689 -46.54 34.59 -19.38
CA GLN A 689 -45.80 33.69 -20.28
C GLN A 689 -46.69 33.18 -21.40
N SER A 690 -46.22 33.36 -22.63
CA SER A 690 -46.78 32.82 -23.86
C SER A 690 -46.71 31.29 -23.85
N ARG A 691 -47.85 30.60 -24.03
CA ARG A 691 -47.94 29.27 -24.66
C ARG A 691 -49.39 29.01 -25.08
N LYS A 692 -49.61 28.65 -26.34
CA LYS A 692 -50.92 28.22 -26.85
C LYS A 692 -51.17 26.77 -26.38
N GLY A 693 -52.19 26.57 -25.57
CA GLY A 693 -52.75 25.27 -25.17
C GLY A 693 -53.88 25.47 -24.15
N PRO A 694 -54.89 24.59 -24.07
CA PRO A 694 -55.94 24.71 -23.05
C PRO A 694 -55.32 24.46 -21.67
N PHE A 695 -55.06 25.54 -20.92
CA PHE A 695 -54.51 25.49 -19.57
C PHE A 695 -55.58 24.99 -18.58
N THR A 696 -55.54 23.70 -18.26
CA THR A 696 -56.12 23.19 -17.01
C THR A 696 -55.22 23.61 -15.85
N PRO A 697 -55.73 24.14 -14.72
CA PRO A 697 -54.89 24.49 -13.57
C PRO A 697 -54.11 23.25 -13.09
N GLU A 698 -52.81 23.40 -12.84
CA GLU A 698 -51.90 22.30 -12.45
C GLU A 698 -52.33 21.61 -11.14
N TYR A 699 -53.11 22.27 -10.30
CA TYR A 699 -53.66 21.71 -9.06
C TYR A 699 -55.14 22.10 -8.88
N ARG A 700 -56.02 21.11 -8.71
CA ARG A 700 -57.44 21.30 -8.44
C ARG A 700 -57.95 20.25 -7.45
N HIS A 701 -58.53 20.71 -6.36
CA HIS A 701 -59.14 19.85 -5.34
C HIS A 701 -60.61 20.26 -5.15
N THR A 702 -61.53 19.41 -5.62
CA THR A 702 -62.98 19.63 -5.49
C THR A 702 -63.50 19.07 -4.18
N ILE A 703 -64.20 19.90 -3.41
CA ILE A 703 -64.84 19.56 -2.15
C ILE A 703 -66.33 19.39 -2.40
N SER A 704 -66.87 18.21 -2.07
CA SER A 704 -68.29 17.89 -2.25
C SER A 704 -68.89 17.33 -0.95
N CYS A 705 -69.77 18.10 -0.32
CA CYS A 705 -70.48 17.71 0.90
C CYS A 705 -71.94 17.39 0.60
N TYR A 706 -72.35 16.14 0.88
CA TYR A 706 -73.71 15.65 0.65
C TYR A 706 -74.50 15.63 1.96
N TYR A 707 -75.62 16.37 2.01
CA TYR A 707 -76.52 16.40 3.16
C TYR A 707 -77.89 15.84 2.80
N LEU A 708 -78.38 14.85 3.56
CA LEU A 708 -79.71 14.27 3.38
C LEU A 708 -80.80 15.22 3.93
N LEU A 709 -81.83 15.46 3.13
CA LEU A 709 -82.99 16.27 3.50
C LEU A 709 -84.08 15.37 4.09
N ASN A 710 -84.25 15.41 5.42
CA ASN A 710 -85.30 14.64 6.10
C ASN A 710 -86.67 15.35 6.12
N TYR A 711 -86.72 16.69 6.07
CA TYR A 711 -87.95 17.49 6.01
C TYR A 711 -87.70 18.87 5.41
N THR A 712 -88.62 19.35 4.56
CA THR A 712 -88.61 20.70 3.99
C THR A 712 -89.48 21.64 4.84
N LYS A 713 -88.93 22.76 5.32
CA LYS A 713 -89.71 23.86 5.93
C LYS A 713 -89.81 25.02 4.95
N THR A 714 -91.00 25.25 4.40
CA THR A 714 -91.32 26.38 3.51
C THR A 714 -91.83 27.57 4.33
N MET A 715 -91.25 28.76 4.12
CA MET A 715 -91.84 30.03 4.56
C MET A 715 -92.52 30.72 3.38
N ALA A 716 -93.77 31.12 3.55
CA ALA A 716 -94.54 31.91 2.59
C ALA A 716 -94.76 33.31 3.14
N PHE A 717 -94.48 34.35 2.34
CA PHE A 717 -94.76 35.74 2.69
C PHE A 717 -96.07 36.20 2.03
N ARG A 718 -96.97 36.80 2.82
CA ARG A 718 -98.10 37.62 2.34
C ARG A 718 -97.86 39.06 2.78
N ALA A 719 -97.78 39.99 1.83
CA ALA A 719 -97.65 41.41 2.13
C ALA A 719 -99.03 42.09 2.20
N SER A 720 -99.27 42.82 3.30
CA SER A 720 -100.38 43.78 3.46
C SER A 720 -99.79 45.13 3.88
N PRO A 721 -100.19 46.27 3.29
CA PRO A 721 -99.55 47.55 3.55
C PRO A 721 -100.07 48.17 4.85
N ARG A 722 -99.16 48.64 5.71
CA ARG A 722 -99.47 49.48 6.86
C ARG A 722 -98.50 50.66 6.91
N SER A 723 -99.08 51.84 7.12
CA SER A 723 -98.44 53.14 7.25
C SER A 723 -97.45 53.18 8.42
N THR A 724 -96.23 53.61 8.13
CA THR A 724 -95.23 54.08 9.12
C THR A 724 -94.29 55.06 8.43
N ASN A 725 -94.12 56.22 9.04
CA ASN A 725 -93.21 57.30 8.62
C ASN A 725 -91.76 56.77 8.48
N PRO A 726 -90.95 57.28 7.54
CA PRO A 726 -89.59 56.82 7.36
C PRO A 726 -88.72 57.27 8.55
N VAL A 727 -88.11 56.30 9.22
CA VAL A 727 -86.96 56.49 10.10
C VAL A 727 -85.73 56.09 9.28
N ALA A 728 -84.78 57.01 9.13
CA ALA A 728 -83.50 56.74 8.49
C ALA A 728 -82.64 55.88 9.42
N ASP A 729 -82.14 54.76 8.90
CA ASP A 729 -81.14 53.93 9.58
C ASP A 729 -79.75 54.57 9.36
N PRO A 730 -78.94 54.84 10.40
CA PRO A 730 -77.62 55.41 10.22
C PRO A 730 -76.69 54.41 9.51
N GLY A 731 -76.26 54.76 8.30
CA GLY A 731 -75.18 54.05 7.61
C GLY A 731 -73.84 54.36 8.26
N VAL A 732 -73.09 53.33 8.64
CA VAL A 732 -71.73 53.46 9.16
C VAL A 732 -70.75 53.40 7.99
N GLY A 733 -69.99 54.48 7.78
CA GLY A 733 -68.87 54.54 6.84
C GLY A 733 -67.57 54.77 7.60
N HIS A 734 -66.50 54.08 7.20
CA HIS A 734 -65.18 54.24 7.81
C HIS A 734 -64.33 55.19 6.96
N LEU A 735 -63.76 56.21 7.59
CA LEU A 735 -62.78 57.11 6.99
C LEU A 735 -61.39 56.53 7.17
N VAL A 736 -60.59 56.47 6.09
CA VAL A 736 -59.24 55.88 6.11
C VAL A 736 -58.20 56.99 6.21
N VAL A 737 -57.34 56.93 7.22
CA VAL A 737 -56.19 57.83 7.38
C VAL A 737 -54.92 57.04 7.11
N GLN A 738 -53.99 57.62 6.35
CA GLN A 738 -52.71 57.01 6.00
C GLN A 738 -51.55 57.92 6.36
N ILE A 739 -50.44 57.34 6.82
CA ILE A 739 -49.14 58.01 6.96
C ILE A 739 -48.21 57.62 5.81
N ARG A 740 -47.48 58.59 5.27
CA ARG A 740 -46.50 58.41 4.18
C ARG A 740 -45.21 59.14 4.52
N LEU A 741 -44.08 58.59 4.08
CA LEU A 741 -42.77 59.22 4.18
C LEU A 741 -42.42 59.88 2.84
N SER A 742 -42.19 61.19 2.86
CA SER A 742 -41.74 61.99 1.71
C SER A 742 -40.23 61.85 1.52
N GLN A 743 -39.78 61.91 0.25
CA GLN A 743 -38.37 61.84 -0.09
C GLN A 743 -37.60 63.10 0.33
N ASP A 744 -38.27 64.27 0.33
CA ASP A 744 -37.72 65.58 0.67
C ASP A 744 -38.75 66.53 1.31
N SER A 745 -38.35 67.77 1.58
CA SER A 745 -39.20 68.81 2.19
C SER A 745 -40.28 69.38 1.26
N SER A 746 -40.30 68.99 -0.03
CA SER A 746 -41.30 69.47 -1.00
C SER A 746 -42.64 68.72 -0.88
N TYR A 747 -42.63 67.51 -0.30
CA TYR A 747 -43.80 66.61 -0.21
C TYR A 747 -44.44 66.32 -1.58
N ALA A 748 -43.62 66.28 -2.64
CA ALA A 748 -44.07 65.97 -3.99
C ALA A 748 -43.97 64.47 -4.34
N LEU A 749 -43.00 63.77 -3.74
CA LEU A 749 -42.69 62.36 -3.98
C LEU A 749 -42.62 61.61 -2.63
N PHE A 750 -43.27 60.45 -2.58
CA PHE A 750 -43.35 59.62 -1.39
C PHE A 750 -42.77 58.24 -1.68
N TYR A 751 -42.13 57.64 -0.67
CA TYR A 751 -41.69 56.24 -0.73
C TYR A 751 -42.91 55.32 -0.80
N GLN A 752 -42.88 54.36 -1.72
CA GLN A 752 -43.88 53.31 -1.86
C GLN A 752 -43.55 52.13 -0.94
N SER A 753 -44.47 51.18 -0.78
CA SER A 753 -44.24 50.00 0.08
C SER A 753 -43.03 49.17 -0.35
N GLU A 754 -42.67 49.19 -1.63
CA GLU A 754 -41.51 48.50 -2.21
C GLU A 754 -40.17 49.19 -1.93
N ASP A 755 -40.18 50.49 -1.59
CA ASP A 755 -38.97 51.27 -1.33
C ASP A 755 -38.46 51.12 0.12
N TYR A 756 -39.21 50.43 0.97
CA TYR A 756 -38.81 50.11 2.34
C TYR A 756 -37.93 48.84 2.36
N PRO A 757 -36.85 48.77 3.18
CA PRO A 757 -36.45 49.76 4.18
C PRO A 757 -35.77 51.00 3.59
N VAL A 758 -36.17 52.19 4.07
CA VAL A 758 -35.58 53.47 3.63
C VAL A 758 -34.32 53.76 4.44
N GLU A 759 -33.17 53.88 3.79
CA GLU A 759 -31.90 54.18 4.45
C GLU A 759 -31.69 55.69 4.65
N LYS A 760 -31.38 56.09 5.90
CA LYS A 760 -31.11 57.49 6.27
C LYS A 760 -29.94 57.58 7.26
N TYR A 761 -29.18 58.67 7.20
CA TYR A 761 -28.06 58.91 8.10
C TYR A 761 -28.51 59.63 9.39
N LEU A 762 -27.75 59.49 10.48
CA LEU A 762 -28.03 60.20 11.73
C LEU A 762 -28.24 61.70 11.48
N ARG A 763 -29.26 62.27 12.13
CA ARG A 763 -29.70 63.66 12.04
C ARG A 763 -30.29 64.10 10.70
N GLN A 764 -30.35 63.25 9.68
CA GLN A 764 -31.06 63.59 8.44
C GLN A 764 -32.57 63.70 8.69
N PRO A 765 -33.25 64.67 8.07
CA PRO A 765 -34.68 64.86 8.28
C PRO A 765 -35.50 63.75 7.60
N LEU A 766 -36.49 63.25 8.33
CA LEU A 766 -37.56 62.37 7.86
C LEU A 766 -38.84 63.21 7.76
N TYR A 767 -39.44 63.29 6.57
CA TYR A 767 -40.61 64.11 6.31
C TYR A 767 -41.86 63.24 6.23
N PHE A 768 -42.74 63.34 7.23
CA PHE A 768 -43.97 62.54 7.31
C PHE A 768 -45.18 63.38 6.91
N GLU A 769 -46.08 62.76 6.14
CA GLU A 769 -47.38 63.31 5.80
C GLU A 769 -48.47 62.32 6.23
N VAL A 770 -49.47 62.83 6.93
CA VAL A 770 -50.67 62.10 7.30
C VAL A 770 -51.84 62.69 6.55
N GLU A 771 -52.51 61.87 5.74
CA GLU A 771 -53.61 62.28 4.85
C GLU A 771 -54.88 61.47 5.17
N LEU A 772 -56.01 62.18 5.26
CA LEU A 772 -57.34 61.60 5.21
C LEU A 772 -57.73 61.29 3.76
N MET A 773 -57.90 60.00 3.46
CA MET A 773 -58.21 59.54 2.11
C MET A 773 -59.71 59.66 1.81
N GLN A 774 -60.03 59.97 0.55
CA GLN A 774 -61.39 59.87 -0.05
C GLN A 774 -62.47 60.83 0.48
N SER A 775 -62.21 61.66 1.49
CA SER A 775 -63.14 62.70 1.95
C SER A 775 -62.89 64.03 1.23
N THR A 776 -63.95 64.77 0.92
CA THR A 776 -63.88 66.16 0.41
C THR A 776 -64.53 67.16 1.37
N ASP A 777 -64.86 66.75 2.61
CA ASP A 777 -65.55 67.62 3.58
C ASP A 777 -64.57 68.56 4.30
N PRO A 778 -64.61 69.89 4.05
CA PRO A 778 -63.71 70.85 4.69
C PRO A 778 -63.95 71.05 6.20
N LYS A 779 -65.02 70.47 6.75
CA LYS A 779 -65.31 70.53 8.19
C LYS A 779 -64.52 69.51 9.01
N ILE A 780 -63.87 68.56 8.36
CA ILE A 780 -63.05 67.54 9.02
C ILE A 780 -61.59 67.98 8.97
N GLU A 781 -60.92 67.97 10.11
CA GLU A 781 -59.48 68.20 10.23
C GLU A 781 -58.79 66.96 10.82
N VAL A 782 -57.63 66.58 10.27
CA VAL A 782 -56.78 65.55 10.85
C VAL A 782 -55.90 66.19 11.92
N VAL A 783 -55.92 65.66 13.13
CA VAL A 783 -55.03 66.07 14.23
C VAL A 783 -54.24 64.85 14.71
N LEU A 784 -52.94 65.02 14.95
CA LEU A 784 -52.08 63.98 15.50
C LEU A 784 -52.02 64.14 17.00
N GLU A 785 -52.55 63.18 17.75
CA GLU A 785 -52.58 63.25 19.20
C GLU A 785 -51.22 62.85 19.78
N ASN A 786 -50.79 61.61 19.53
CA ASN A 786 -49.50 61.10 20.01
C ASN A 786 -48.76 60.40 18.87
N CYS A 787 -47.46 60.67 18.74
CA CYS A 787 -46.57 59.95 17.84
C CYS A 787 -45.32 59.49 18.59
N TRP A 788 -44.88 58.26 18.34
CA TRP A 788 -43.69 57.69 18.95
C TRP A 788 -42.97 56.75 17.97
N ALA A 789 -41.69 56.51 18.21
CA ALA A 789 -40.89 55.57 17.45
C ALA A 789 -40.52 54.33 18.25
N THR A 790 -40.34 53.20 17.58
CA THR A 790 -39.88 51.92 18.17
C THR A 790 -38.91 51.19 17.24
N LEU A 791 -38.25 50.13 17.73
CA LEU A 791 -37.32 49.30 16.97
C LEU A 791 -37.99 48.21 16.12
N HIS A 792 -39.25 47.90 16.40
CA HIS A 792 -39.96 46.81 15.75
C HIS A 792 -41.30 47.29 15.21
N LYS A 793 -41.88 46.55 14.27
CA LYS A 793 -43.18 46.90 13.69
C LYS A 793 -44.30 46.98 14.73
N ASP A 794 -44.15 46.32 15.87
CA ASP A 794 -45.10 46.37 16.97
C ASP A 794 -45.04 47.73 17.69
N ARG A 795 -46.18 48.44 17.65
CA ARG A 795 -46.38 49.76 18.27
C ARG A 795 -46.12 49.77 19.78
N THR A 796 -46.23 48.61 20.44
CA THR A 796 -46.03 48.46 21.89
C THR A 796 -44.64 47.99 22.27
N SER A 797 -43.76 47.80 21.28
CA SER A 797 -42.39 47.36 21.54
C SER A 797 -41.56 48.42 22.26
N LEU A 798 -40.66 47.94 23.11
CA LEU A 798 -39.66 48.75 23.82
C LEU A 798 -38.29 48.50 23.18
N PRO A 799 -37.41 49.51 23.08
CA PRO A 799 -37.58 50.88 23.56
C PRO A 799 -38.54 51.71 22.67
N SER A 800 -39.27 52.62 23.29
CA SER A 800 -40.16 53.58 22.61
C SER A 800 -39.71 55.02 22.91
N TRP A 801 -39.81 55.91 21.92
CA TRP A 801 -39.48 57.33 22.08
C TRP A 801 -40.60 58.23 21.57
N ASP A 802 -41.15 59.08 22.43
CA ASP A 802 -42.27 59.96 22.10
C ASP A 802 -41.78 61.20 21.31
N LEU A 803 -42.44 61.48 20.19
CA LEU A 803 -42.10 62.55 19.24
C LEU A 803 -43.13 63.69 19.28
N ILE A 804 -44.40 63.34 19.46
CA ILE A 804 -45.54 64.27 19.63
C ILE A 804 -46.35 63.75 20.81
N ILE A 805 -46.66 64.63 21.76
CA ILE A 805 -47.46 64.33 22.95
C ILE A 805 -48.59 65.36 23.03
N ASP A 806 -49.84 64.89 23.13
CA ASP A 806 -51.04 65.72 23.22
C ASP A 806 -51.09 66.84 22.13
N SER A 807 -50.76 66.47 20.89
CA SER A 807 -50.69 67.34 19.70
C SER A 807 -49.53 68.35 19.67
N CYS A 808 -48.57 68.28 20.59
CA CYS A 808 -47.45 69.21 20.69
C CYS A 808 -46.09 68.52 20.60
N GLU A 809 -45.03 69.27 20.28
CA GLU A 809 -43.67 68.72 20.26
C GLU A 809 -43.27 68.22 21.66
N ASN A 810 -42.62 67.06 21.72
CA ASN A 810 -42.09 66.55 22.99
C ASN A 810 -40.94 67.44 23.50
N PRO A 811 -41.08 68.14 24.66
CA PRO A 811 -40.03 69.02 25.18
C PRO A 811 -38.78 68.26 25.64
N ASP A 812 -38.88 66.95 25.89
CA ASP A 812 -37.75 66.11 26.29
C ASP A 812 -36.91 65.66 25.08
N ASP A 813 -37.35 65.95 23.84
CA ASP A 813 -36.57 65.69 22.63
C ASP A 813 -35.60 66.85 22.32
N LEU A 814 -34.30 66.52 22.25
CA LEU A 814 -33.25 67.46 21.92
C LEU A 814 -33.40 68.04 20.50
N TYR A 815 -34.03 67.31 19.59
CA TYR A 815 -34.33 67.72 18.23
C TYR A 815 -35.85 67.71 18.00
N LEU A 816 -36.52 68.70 18.60
CA LEU A 816 -37.97 68.92 18.49
C LEU A 816 -38.52 68.65 17.08
N THR A 817 -39.65 67.92 17.05
CA THR A 817 -40.46 67.69 15.85
C THR A 817 -40.86 69.02 15.22
N VAL A 818 -40.72 69.16 13.90
CA VAL A 818 -41.09 70.41 13.19
C VAL A 818 -42.36 70.19 12.39
N PHE A 819 -43.43 70.91 12.70
CA PHE A 819 -44.65 70.93 11.91
C PHE A 819 -44.52 71.85 10.69
N HIS A 820 -44.96 71.37 9.51
CA HIS A 820 -44.91 72.12 8.25
C HIS A 820 -46.31 72.60 7.86
N PRO A 821 -46.49 73.89 7.51
CA PRO A 821 -47.79 74.41 7.11
C PRO A 821 -48.24 73.78 5.78
N VAL A 822 -49.53 73.45 5.68
CA VAL A 822 -50.15 72.93 4.45
C VAL A 822 -51.00 74.04 3.84
N VAL A 823 -50.68 74.43 2.61
CA VAL A 823 -51.42 75.44 1.85
C VAL A 823 -52.15 74.80 0.67
N ALA A 824 -53.32 75.32 0.30
CA ALA A 824 -54.08 74.83 -0.84
C ALA A 824 -53.35 75.18 -2.15
N TYR A 825 -52.75 74.19 -2.83
CA TYR A 825 -52.17 74.36 -4.17
C TYR A 825 -52.20 73.05 -4.98
N THR A 826 -52.53 73.17 -6.28
CA THR A 826 -52.61 72.19 -7.40
C THR A 826 -53.06 70.74 -7.18
N ARG A 827 -52.70 70.06 -6.07
CA ARG A 827 -53.11 68.69 -5.73
C ARG A 827 -53.81 68.56 -4.37
N ILE A 828 -53.75 69.57 -3.50
CA ILE A 828 -54.38 69.54 -2.16
C ILE A 828 -55.69 70.33 -2.20
N GLN A 829 -56.82 69.63 -2.13
CA GLN A 829 -58.16 70.24 -2.19
C GLN A 829 -58.59 70.81 -0.83
N VAL A 830 -58.28 70.13 0.27
CA VAL A 830 -58.63 70.53 1.63
C VAL A 830 -57.38 70.44 2.53
N PRO A 831 -56.71 71.56 2.85
CA PRO A 831 -55.50 71.54 3.69
C PRO A 831 -55.71 70.91 5.07
N ALA A 832 -56.92 71.02 5.63
CA ALA A 832 -57.27 70.44 6.93
C ALA A 832 -57.19 68.89 6.94
N HIS A 833 -57.25 68.22 5.78
CA HIS A 833 -57.13 66.76 5.67
C HIS A 833 -55.71 66.25 5.76
N ILE A 834 -54.72 67.16 5.78
CA ILE A 834 -53.31 66.80 5.70
C ILE A 834 -52.56 67.45 6.87
N LYS A 835 -51.76 66.65 7.57
CA LYS A 835 -50.76 67.13 8.53
C LYS A 835 -49.37 66.68 8.12
N ARG A 836 -48.42 67.62 8.15
CA ARG A 836 -47.02 67.39 7.77
C ARG A 836 -46.13 67.71 8.95
N PHE A 837 -45.21 66.81 9.26
CA PHE A 837 -44.20 67.02 10.29
C PHE A 837 -42.89 66.35 9.90
N SER A 838 -41.78 66.84 10.44
CA SER A 838 -40.49 66.23 10.23
C SER A 838 -39.74 66.04 11.53
N ILE A 839 -39.05 64.90 11.63
CA ILE A 839 -38.15 64.57 12.73
C ILE A 839 -36.74 64.36 12.17
N LYS A 840 -35.72 64.47 13.01
CA LYS A 840 -34.36 64.09 12.62
C LYS A 840 -34.13 62.61 12.93
N MET A 841 -33.53 61.88 12.00
CA MET A 841 -33.20 60.46 12.18
C MET A 841 -32.32 60.26 13.42
N PHE A 842 -32.70 59.32 14.25
CA PHE A 842 -32.01 58.93 15.48
C PHE A 842 -31.97 57.41 15.62
N THR A 843 -31.28 56.94 16.65
CA THR A 843 -31.12 55.52 16.95
C THR A 843 -31.28 55.29 18.44
N PHE A 844 -31.82 54.13 18.82
CA PHE A 844 -31.90 53.75 20.23
C PHE A 844 -30.54 53.26 20.73
N THR A 845 -30.25 53.51 22.00
CA THR A 845 -29.06 52.99 22.69
C THR A 845 -29.50 52.11 23.85
N LYS A 846 -28.75 51.04 24.10
CA LYS A 846 -28.93 50.18 25.27
C LYS A 846 -27.55 49.86 25.84
N ASP A 847 -27.35 50.11 27.14
CA ASP A 847 -26.07 49.94 27.84
C ASP A 847 -24.89 50.64 27.12
N ASP A 848 -25.11 51.88 26.67
CA ASP A 848 -24.17 52.71 25.88
C ASP A 848 -23.73 52.13 24.52
N ALA A 849 -24.34 51.03 24.07
CA ALA A 849 -24.18 50.48 22.72
C ALA A 849 -25.29 50.99 21.78
N VAL A 850 -24.89 51.43 20.58
CA VAL A 850 -25.80 51.88 19.52
C VAL A 850 -26.52 50.67 18.90
N LEU A 851 -27.85 50.61 19.04
CA LEU A 851 -28.66 49.57 18.41
C LEU A 851 -28.86 49.93 16.94
N LYS A 852 -28.09 49.31 16.04
CA LYS A 852 -28.19 49.49 14.57
C LYS A 852 -29.39 48.73 14.00
N GLU A 853 -30.58 49.08 14.47
CA GLU A 853 -31.83 48.41 14.14
C GLU A 853 -32.80 49.35 13.38
N GLN A 854 -33.88 48.78 12.86
CA GLN A 854 -34.89 49.47 12.06
C GLN A 854 -35.73 50.42 12.94
N LEU A 855 -36.02 51.63 12.47
CA LEU A 855 -36.90 52.58 13.14
C LEU A 855 -38.30 52.53 12.51
N PHE A 856 -39.32 52.35 13.34
CA PHE A 856 -40.73 52.47 12.97
C PHE A 856 -41.35 53.66 13.69
N VAL A 857 -42.09 54.49 12.98
CA VAL A 857 -42.82 55.64 13.55
C VAL A 857 -44.31 55.33 13.55
N HIS A 858 -44.94 55.48 14.72
CA HIS A 858 -46.34 55.21 14.96
C HIS A 858 -47.02 56.50 15.42
N CYS A 859 -48.25 56.74 14.94
CA CYS A 859 -49.06 57.86 15.37
C CYS A 859 -50.50 57.44 15.63
N ASP A 860 -51.14 58.14 16.56
CA ASP A 860 -52.58 58.12 16.80
C ASP A 860 -53.18 59.39 16.18
N ALA A 861 -53.96 59.22 15.11
CA ALA A 861 -54.64 60.30 14.41
C ALA A 861 -56.12 60.37 14.81
N VAL A 862 -56.60 61.59 15.06
CA VAL A 862 -57.99 61.89 15.42
C VAL A 862 -58.60 62.80 14.37
N LEU A 863 -59.86 62.52 14.00
CA LEU A 863 -60.62 63.36 13.07
C LEU A 863 -61.48 64.34 13.88
N CYS A 864 -61.21 65.62 13.68
CA CYS A 864 -61.80 66.73 14.42
C CYS A 864 -62.80 67.50 13.55
N ASP A 865 -63.90 67.96 14.15
CA ASP A 865 -64.83 68.89 13.51
C ASP A 865 -64.34 70.32 13.73
N THR A 866 -63.97 71.02 12.66
CA THR A 866 -63.44 72.40 12.71
C THR A 866 -64.47 73.41 13.20
N THR A 867 -65.76 73.07 13.19
CA THR A 867 -66.84 73.95 13.66
C THR A 867 -67.10 73.87 15.16
N LYS A 868 -66.64 72.80 15.82
CA LYS A 868 -66.76 72.57 17.27
C LYS A 868 -65.48 71.92 17.82
N PRO A 869 -64.39 72.69 17.98
CA PRO A 869 -63.15 72.15 18.52
C PRO A 869 -63.30 71.89 20.03
N ASP A 870 -63.53 70.62 20.40
CA ASP A 870 -63.52 70.15 21.79
C ASP A 870 -62.23 69.34 22.08
N GLY A 871 -61.60 69.57 23.23
CA GLY A 871 -60.42 68.81 23.69
C GLY A 871 -59.19 68.95 22.78
N ILE A 872 -58.65 67.81 22.33
CA ILE A 872 -57.44 67.69 21.48
C ILE A 872 -57.58 68.45 20.15
N CYS A 873 -58.81 68.67 19.68
CA CYS A 873 -59.14 69.40 18.46
C CYS A 873 -58.98 70.92 18.57
N SER A 874 -58.69 71.47 19.77
CA SER A 874 -58.50 72.91 19.99
C SER A 874 -57.09 73.42 19.69
N GLY A 875 -56.12 72.52 19.45
CA GLY A 875 -54.80 72.85 18.89
C GLY A 875 -53.93 73.81 19.71
N GLN A 876 -54.20 74.02 21.00
CA GLN A 876 -53.41 74.89 21.87
C GLN A 876 -52.44 74.08 22.72
N CYS A 877 -51.14 74.28 22.52
CA CYS A 877 -50.13 73.71 23.40
C CYS A 877 -50.17 74.37 24.78
N PRO A 878 -50.31 73.60 25.88
CA PRO A 878 -50.31 74.16 27.22
C PRO A 878 -48.94 74.77 27.53
N ASN A 879 -48.91 76.05 27.94
CA ASN A 879 -47.67 76.76 28.28
C ASN A 879 -46.83 76.04 29.36
N ALA A 880 -45.51 76.00 29.17
CA ALA A 880 -44.53 75.16 29.85
C ALA A 880 -44.18 75.50 31.33
N LEU A 881 -45.16 75.77 32.20
CA LEU A 881 -44.91 76.10 33.62
C LEU A 881 -45.73 75.29 34.65
N SER A 882 -46.27 74.13 34.29
CA SER A 882 -47.02 73.29 35.25
C SER A 882 -46.82 71.78 35.03
N TYR A 883 -45.60 71.28 35.25
CA TYR A 883 -45.36 69.84 35.46
C TYR A 883 -44.49 69.62 36.70
N ALA A 884 -45.05 69.89 37.87
CA ALA A 884 -44.58 69.32 39.13
C ALA A 884 -45.78 68.63 39.81
N ASN A 885 -45.69 67.30 39.92
CA ASN A 885 -46.60 66.41 40.65
C ASN A 885 -48.03 66.26 40.10
N SER A 886 -48.20 65.32 39.17
CA SER A 886 -49.40 64.47 39.18
C SER A 886 -49.01 63.04 38.79
N LEU A 887 -49.10 62.14 39.77
CA LEU A 887 -49.05 60.71 39.58
C LEU A 887 -50.11 60.27 38.56
N ARG A 888 -49.74 59.36 37.65
CA ARG A 888 -50.65 58.68 36.72
C ARG A 888 -51.81 58.03 37.52
N PRO A 889 -53.08 58.41 37.31
CA PRO A 889 -54.20 57.77 38.01
C PRO A 889 -54.51 56.40 37.40
N THR A 890 -54.60 55.42 38.28
CA THR A 890 -55.16 54.09 38.05
C THR A 890 -56.69 54.15 37.86
N GLY A 891 -57.18 53.57 36.77
CA GLY A 891 -58.48 52.90 36.68
C GLY A 891 -59.74 53.78 36.65
N SER A 892 -60.19 54.13 35.44
CA SER A 892 -61.63 54.16 35.13
C SER A 892 -61.83 53.94 33.63
N LYS A 893 -62.45 52.80 33.29
CA LYS A 893 -63.15 52.63 32.03
C LYS A 893 -64.23 53.71 31.96
N ARG A 894 -63.97 54.77 31.21
CA ARG A 894 -64.98 55.60 30.57
C ARG A 894 -64.71 55.55 29.07
N ASP A 895 -65.73 55.13 28.34
CA ASP A 895 -65.80 55.05 26.89
C ASP A 895 -65.25 56.32 26.22
N ALA A 896 -64.03 56.24 25.68
CA ALA A 896 -63.46 57.25 24.78
C ALA A 896 -62.44 56.64 23.79
N SER A 897 -62.46 55.32 23.59
CA SER A 897 -61.56 54.60 22.68
C SER A 897 -62.17 54.34 21.30
N GLN A 898 -63.16 55.15 20.87
CA GLN A 898 -63.98 54.81 19.70
C GLN A 898 -63.63 55.55 18.40
N TYR A 899 -62.70 56.52 18.38
CA TYR A 899 -62.41 57.29 17.15
C TYR A 899 -60.92 57.64 16.90
N LYS A 900 -59.97 56.85 17.43
CA LYS A 900 -58.54 57.04 17.13
C LYS A 900 -58.11 56.11 16.01
N THR A 901 -57.48 56.67 14.97
CA THR A 901 -56.93 55.90 13.84
C THR A 901 -55.44 55.69 14.05
N GLN A 902 -55.05 54.42 14.20
CA GLN A 902 -53.68 54.03 14.45
C GLN A 902 -52.93 53.85 13.12
N ILE A 903 -51.90 54.65 12.89
CA ILE A 903 -51.12 54.68 11.64
C ILE A 903 -49.63 54.47 11.92
N SER A 904 -48.91 53.83 11.00
CA SER A 904 -47.48 53.52 11.17
C SER A 904 -46.72 53.56 9.87
N SER A 905 -45.45 54.00 9.91
CA SER A 905 -44.54 54.11 8.78
C SER A 905 -43.17 53.57 9.16
N GLY A 906 -42.54 52.80 8.27
CA GLY A 906 -41.26 52.12 8.48
C GLY A 906 -41.22 50.79 7.72
N PRO A 907 -40.07 50.09 7.69
CA PRO A 907 -38.82 50.37 8.43
C PRO A 907 -37.91 51.45 7.83
N VAL A 908 -37.40 52.36 8.66
CA VAL A 908 -36.30 53.29 8.29
C VAL A 908 -34.99 52.75 8.89
N LEU A 909 -34.00 52.45 8.05
CA LEU A 909 -32.71 51.91 8.47
C LEU A 909 -31.68 53.03 8.65
N LEU A 910 -30.89 52.93 9.72
CA LEU A 910 -29.72 53.78 9.90
C LEU A 910 -28.59 53.30 8.96
N SER A 911 -28.14 54.17 8.05
CA SER A 911 -27.03 53.88 7.14
C SER A 911 -25.70 54.42 7.72
N ASP A 912 -24.64 53.62 7.69
CA ASP A 912 -23.29 53.98 8.14
C ASP A 912 -22.45 54.44 6.94
N SER A 913 -22.26 55.75 6.76
CA SER A 913 -21.25 56.25 5.82
C SER A 913 -19.92 56.45 6.53
N ASN A 914 -19.02 55.47 6.39
CA ASN A 914 -17.60 55.78 6.24
C ASN A 914 -17.44 56.51 4.90
N LEU A 915 -17.61 57.84 4.89
CA LEU A 915 -17.12 58.79 3.88
C LEU A 915 -17.39 60.24 4.33
N PHE A 916 -16.69 60.64 5.39
CA PHE A 916 -15.89 61.87 5.59
C PHE A 916 -15.85 62.29 7.07
#